data_AF-A0A9E0HB22-F1
#
_entry.id   AF-A0A9E0HB22-F1
#
_cell.length_a   1.000
_cell.length_b   1.000
_cell.length_c   1.000
_cell.angle_alpha   90.00
_cell.angle_beta   90.00
_cell.angle_gamma   90.00
#
_symmetry.space_group_name_H-M   'P 1'
#
loop_
_entity.id
_entity.type
_entity.pdbx_description
1 polymer ?
#
loop_
_entity_poly.entity_id
_entity_poly.type
_entity_poly.pdbx_seq_one_letter_code
_entity_poly.pdbx_strand_id
1 'polypeptide(L)'
;MSERQSIVTTWTIERVVPSGATTCAPVVAPELCAFGDDDGAREEVRVFLAHHLATEAPAAVARYFLPAGVEATAFEVALDPGAPTRARPPRPVEVACVLIPYGDGRDRLALVPALGAAFFVDRKDELAEVAARELARLAAAAELDGDDWRRLLPPLELTVAPLPVTVRFAATEAATAARLAAEARRRARATLDELAAPLADRVRGGAAPLVGREREAASLDALLGGRDRLAVLLCGDAGVGKTALVLAWGRTATARPTWVVTLAHLVAGASGFGEAEKRVTELFAAAEALDAALYFEDFASLFRERVEDGGLALTAIVRRFVVEGRVRVVAELTPAALARAERREVALVGAMTQLAIAPLDPATTIAALTARAAHWRRAEARRPQLDARAIAAAVELARRYLPYRAFPGKAVELLDELRAAADGEVGPDGAPRLLGADAVYDGFAAATGVPAMLLRDDRPLLAAELCEALGRRMVGQAEAVARVAEVLCTVKAQLQPADKPLATFLFAGPTGVGKTELAKRLAQLLFGDEARLVRFDMSEYADPWAAERLIRGSASGDGLLTARLRQQPFAVVLLDEIEKAHPAVHDLLLQVAGEGRLTDARGRTAYFHNAILILTSNLGGHERAQPIGLAARVATDERTRELARYRAAVTAAFRPELLNRLDAIIPFHHLDGEQIAAVARLAIGELAERRGLVQANLGLDVSDRAIATLAAGGYAAAWGARALRRHLDAALVTPLARLLARLGKDAHGALVVVRADGEEADLDLPSGAHLGASPSAHGVTVAVWRRGGAGGRRNAKGALLAAAARREADGWMARDLATDVRTQRDWLRAQLARGDAQPGAGRKGKRRPALASAQVQQLAIELARLDQAWAAATAAQGELAVVEELAIAAALAGDDVAATVAEVPALARDFARAMFWLAVARREARDEITLTLSAPEHPAALASWLGSVLATAARRGWTITGHGHNDRAPSWPVERVWGPPRDRAWLAGKITPGGGLRNILVRIRGPGAAVVLGLEAGVHRFHGVAKIDPCHLVVRVMALSTEFTDEQWRELATLAAPATSPRGAVDRVYREQVEVAGAPLEVPVAEHGERLEEIGLAVIAAGLARGLTVDELYPTALGQAAADDGDDGEVAP
;
A
#
# COMPACT_ATOMS: atom_id res chain seq x y z
N MET A 1 12.49 -33.32 -75.38
CA MET A 1 12.10 -33.83 -74.06
C MET A 1 12.69 -35.23 -73.95
N SER A 2 13.75 -35.39 -73.17
CA SER A 2 14.39 -36.69 -72.93
C SER A 2 14.01 -37.13 -71.52
N GLU A 3 13.17 -38.16 -71.42
CA GLU A 3 12.97 -38.89 -70.16
C GLU A 3 14.33 -39.43 -69.74
N ARG A 4 14.85 -39.00 -68.58
CA ARG A 4 16.03 -39.64 -67.97
C ARG A 4 15.53 -40.81 -67.13
N GLN A 5 15.81 -42.02 -67.60
CA GLN A 5 15.77 -43.20 -66.76
C GLN A 5 16.97 -43.15 -65.81
N SER A 6 16.73 -43.34 -64.52
CA SER A 6 17.78 -43.44 -63.51
C SER A 6 17.53 -44.69 -62.68
N ILE A 7 18.56 -45.52 -62.56
CA ILE A 7 18.53 -46.69 -61.67
C ILE A 7 18.88 -46.17 -60.28
N VAL A 8 17.92 -46.30 -59.37
CA VAL A 8 18.04 -45.97 -57.94
C VAL A 8 18.26 -47.27 -57.19
N THR A 9 19.40 -47.43 -56.53
CA THR A 9 19.62 -48.57 -55.64
C THR A 9 19.14 -48.19 -54.26
N THR A 10 18.04 -48.80 -53.81
CA THR A 10 17.57 -48.77 -52.42
C THR A 10 18.10 -49.99 -51.68
N TRP A 11 17.86 -50.10 -50.38
CA TRP A 11 18.17 -51.28 -49.59
C TRP A 11 16.89 -51.88 -49.00
N THR A 12 16.80 -53.20 -48.97
CA THR A 12 15.72 -53.95 -48.35
C THR A 12 16.20 -54.67 -47.11
N ILE A 13 15.30 -54.80 -46.15
CA ILE A 13 15.44 -55.64 -44.97
C ILE A 13 14.65 -56.90 -45.23
N GLU A 14 15.31 -58.03 -45.10
CA GLU A 14 14.67 -59.34 -45.20
C GLU A 14 14.69 -60.03 -43.86
N ARG A 15 13.53 -60.58 -43.49
CA ARG A 15 13.37 -61.33 -42.25
C ARG A 15 12.79 -62.70 -42.57
N VAL A 16 13.49 -63.74 -42.12
CA VAL A 16 12.92 -65.08 -42.06
C VAL A 16 12.14 -65.18 -40.76
N VAL A 17 10.81 -65.29 -40.86
CA VAL A 17 9.95 -65.46 -39.68
C VAL A 17 9.88 -66.93 -39.27
N PRO A 18 9.53 -67.27 -38.02
CA PRO A 18 9.52 -68.67 -37.54
C PRO A 18 8.68 -69.66 -38.33
N SER A 19 7.75 -69.19 -39.17
CA SER A 19 6.96 -70.02 -40.10
C SER A 19 7.70 -70.43 -41.38
N GLY A 20 8.94 -69.99 -41.58
CA GLY A 20 9.77 -70.29 -42.76
C GLY A 20 9.47 -69.44 -43.99
N ALA A 21 8.66 -68.39 -43.85
CA ALA A 21 8.38 -67.42 -44.91
C ALA A 21 9.29 -66.19 -44.79
N THR A 22 9.52 -65.51 -45.93
CA THR A 22 10.41 -64.34 -45.99
C THR A 22 9.57 -63.08 -46.17
N THR A 23 9.80 -62.11 -45.28
CA THR A 23 9.28 -60.75 -45.46
C THR A 23 10.37 -59.86 -46.04
N CYS A 24 10.00 -59.01 -47.00
CA CYS A 24 10.90 -58.04 -47.61
C CYS A 24 10.27 -56.65 -47.52
N ALA A 25 11.01 -55.67 -47.00
CA ALA A 25 10.58 -54.28 -46.95
C ALA A 25 11.75 -53.33 -47.23
N PRO A 26 11.53 -52.18 -47.87
CA PRO A 26 12.58 -51.17 -48.00
C PRO A 26 12.97 -50.60 -46.63
N VAL A 27 14.28 -50.43 -46.39
CA VAL A 27 14.83 -49.95 -45.11
C VAL A 27 14.20 -48.62 -44.65
N VAL A 28 13.86 -47.75 -45.60
CA VAL A 28 13.37 -46.38 -45.36
C VAL A 28 11.84 -46.32 -45.17
N ALA A 29 11.13 -47.38 -45.55
CA ALA A 29 9.67 -47.50 -45.45
C ALA A 29 9.29 -48.95 -45.09
N PRO A 30 9.63 -49.41 -43.88
CA PRO A 30 9.43 -50.80 -43.45
C PRO A 30 7.96 -51.24 -43.42
N GLU A 31 7.03 -50.30 -43.44
CA GLU A 31 5.59 -50.53 -43.59
C GLU A 31 5.20 -51.08 -44.98
N LEU A 32 6.03 -50.86 -46.01
CA LEU A 32 5.84 -51.37 -47.37
C LEU A 32 6.39 -52.80 -47.51
N CYS A 33 5.85 -53.68 -46.67
CA CYS A 33 6.31 -55.06 -46.52
C CYS A 33 5.57 -56.00 -47.47
N ALA A 34 6.31 -56.75 -48.28
CA ALA A 34 5.81 -57.88 -49.06
C ALA A 34 6.13 -59.21 -48.36
N PHE A 35 5.32 -60.22 -48.61
CA PHE A 35 5.41 -61.54 -47.99
C PHE A 35 5.40 -62.63 -49.07
N GLY A 36 6.41 -63.49 -49.09
CA GLY A 36 6.55 -64.52 -50.13
C GLY A 36 7.72 -65.46 -49.91
N ASP A 37 8.12 -66.19 -50.96
CA ASP A 37 9.43 -66.82 -51.05
C ASP A 37 10.53 -65.76 -51.29
N ASP A 38 11.80 -66.12 -51.08
CA ASP A 38 12.93 -65.18 -51.05
C ASP A 38 12.97 -64.23 -52.27
N ASP A 39 12.69 -64.75 -53.46
CA ASP A 39 12.73 -63.97 -54.69
C ASP A 39 11.40 -63.24 -54.99
N GLY A 40 10.25 -63.83 -54.63
CA GLY A 40 8.93 -63.24 -54.88
C GLY A 40 8.66 -61.97 -54.07
N ALA A 41 9.01 -61.97 -52.78
CA ALA A 41 8.80 -60.81 -51.91
C ALA A 41 9.66 -59.61 -52.34
N ARG A 42 10.92 -59.84 -52.76
CA ARG A 42 11.81 -58.80 -53.27
C ARG A 42 11.30 -58.16 -54.56
N GLU A 43 10.83 -58.99 -55.50
CA GLU A 43 10.34 -58.53 -56.79
C GLU A 43 9.06 -57.69 -56.66
N GLU A 44 8.16 -58.07 -55.76
CA GLU A 44 6.95 -57.30 -55.46
C GLU A 44 7.27 -55.91 -54.91
N VAL A 45 8.18 -55.82 -53.93
CA VAL A 45 8.68 -54.53 -53.42
C VAL A 45 9.35 -53.71 -54.52
N ARG A 46 10.13 -54.33 -55.41
CA ARG A 46 10.80 -53.65 -56.52
C ARG A 46 9.82 -53.00 -57.49
N VAL A 47 8.77 -53.73 -57.86
CA VAL A 47 7.72 -53.26 -58.77
C VAL A 47 6.90 -52.16 -58.12
N PHE A 48 6.52 -52.33 -56.85
CA PHE A 48 5.80 -51.31 -56.09
C PHE A 48 6.61 -50.01 -56.01
N LEU A 49 7.89 -50.09 -55.64
CA LEU A 49 8.77 -48.93 -55.53
C LEU A 49 9.02 -48.26 -56.88
N ALA A 50 9.15 -49.01 -57.97
CA ALA A 50 9.31 -48.43 -59.30
C ALA A 50 8.11 -47.54 -59.68
N HIS A 51 6.90 -47.92 -59.28
CA HIS A 51 5.69 -47.14 -59.50
C HIS A 51 5.56 -45.98 -58.51
N HIS A 52 5.70 -46.27 -57.21
CA HIS A 52 5.59 -45.28 -56.13
C HIS A 52 6.58 -44.12 -56.32
N LEU A 53 7.86 -44.44 -56.51
CA LEU A 53 8.91 -43.43 -56.67
C LEU A 53 8.80 -42.62 -57.97
N ALA A 54 8.11 -43.14 -58.99
CA ALA A 54 7.85 -42.39 -60.22
C ALA A 54 6.75 -41.31 -60.04
N THR A 55 5.92 -41.43 -58.99
CA THR A 55 4.85 -40.47 -58.67
C THR A 55 5.20 -39.49 -57.55
N GLU A 56 6.29 -39.77 -56.83
CA GLU A 56 6.75 -38.98 -55.69
C GLU A 56 7.67 -37.82 -56.09
N ALA A 57 7.67 -36.76 -55.29
CA ALA A 57 8.53 -35.60 -55.53
C ALA A 57 10.03 -35.99 -55.45
N PRO A 58 10.95 -35.38 -56.23
CA PRO A 58 12.36 -35.76 -56.24
C PRO A 58 13.04 -35.79 -54.86
N ALA A 59 12.59 -34.95 -53.92
CA ALA A 59 13.10 -34.92 -52.54
C ALA A 59 12.60 -36.10 -51.67
N ALA A 60 11.42 -36.65 -51.95
CA ALA A 60 10.93 -37.85 -51.30
C ALA A 60 11.65 -39.09 -51.84
N VAL A 61 11.93 -39.12 -53.15
CA VAL A 61 12.68 -40.20 -53.79
C VAL A 61 14.14 -40.24 -53.32
N ALA A 62 14.74 -39.07 -53.05
CA ALA A 62 16.09 -38.97 -52.46
C ALA A 62 16.25 -39.73 -51.13
N ARG A 63 15.17 -39.96 -50.38
CA ARG A 63 15.23 -40.67 -49.08
C ARG A 63 15.51 -42.16 -49.23
N TYR A 64 15.17 -42.75 -50.37
CA TYR A 64 15.40 -44.17 -50.66
C TYR A 64 16.84 -44.47 -51.12
N PHE A 65 17.70 -43.45 -51.24
CA PHE A 65 19.12 -43.62 -51.52
C PHE A 65 19.90 -43.74 -50.21
N LEU A 66 20.35 -44.95 -49.89
CA LEU A 66 21.26 -45.17 -48.76
C LEU A 66 22.69 -45.45 -49.28
N PRO A 67 23.73 -44.95 -48.58
CA PRO A 67 25.13 -45.14 -48.96
C PRO A 67 25.55 -46.61 -48.92
N ALA A 68 26.67 -46.95 -49.57
CA ALA A 68 27.25 -48.29 -49.43
C ALA A 68 27.74 -48.54 -47.99
N GLY A 69 27.65 -49.78 -47.52
CA GLY A 69 28.04 -50.15 -46.14
C GLY A 69 26.88 -50.11 -45.13
N VAL A 70 25.62 -50.19 -45.58
CA VAL A 70 24.48 -50.46 -44.69
C VAL A 70 24.59 -51.88 -44.14
N GLU A 71 24.51 -52.03 -42.83
CA GLU A 71 24.61 -53.32 -42.13
C GLU A 71 23.41 -53.49 -41.19
N ALA A 72 22.96 -54.73 -40.98
CA ALA A 72 22.00 -55.04 -39.90
C ALA A 72 22.72 -55.67 -38.72
N THR A 73 22.34 -55.27 -37.52
CA THR A 73 22.80 -55.88 -36.26
C THR A 73 21.68 -55.85 -35.24
N ALA A 74 21.69 -56.78 -34.28
CA ALA A 74 20.79 -56.74 -33.13
C ALA A 74 21.53 -56.22 -31.90
N PHE A 75 20.82 -55.53 -31.01
CA PHE A 75 21.33 -55.10 -29.71
C PHE A 75 20.41 -55.60 -28.60
N GLU A 76 21.01 -56.14 -27.53
CA GLU A 76 20.27 -56.61 -26.36
C GLU A 76 19.92 -55.43 -25.45
N VAL A 77 18.63 -55.30 -25.11
CA VAL A 77 18.09 -54.18 -24.34
C VAL A 77 17.13 -54.67 -23.27
N ALA A 78 17.33 -54.21 -22.03
CA ALA A 78 16.44 -54.52 -20.93
C ALA A 78 15.18 -53.63 -20.98
N LEU A 79 14.04 -54.21 -21.36
CA LEU A 79 12.77 -53.51 -21.48
C LEU A 79 11.82 -53.91 -20.34
N ASP A 80 11.12 -52.94 -19.74
CA ASP A 80 10.10 -53.18 -18.71
C ASP A 80 8.71 -53.30 -19.36
N PRO A 81 8.07 -54.48 -19.36
CA PRO A 81 6.83 -54.72 -20.09
C PRO A 81 5.56 -54.16 -19.40
N GLY A 82 5.68 -53.09 -18.61
CA GLY A 82 4.64 -52.67 -17.66
C GLY A 82 3.32 -52.14 -18.26
N ALA A 83 2.18 -52.67 -17.74
CA ALA A 83 0.92 -51.95 -17.56
C ALA A 83 0.37 -52.26 -16.14
N PRO A 84 -0.48 -51.40 -15.55
CA PRO A 84 -0.31 -50.90 -14.19
C PRO A 84 -0.79 -51.92 -13.16
N THR A 85 0.11 -52.41 -12.30
CA THR A 85 -0.17 -52.71 -10.87
C THR A 85 0.99 -53.40 -10.16
N ARG A 86 1.99 -53.98 -10.86
CA ARG A 86 3.17 -54.58 -10.20
C ARG A 86 4.43 -54.42 -11.04
N ALA A 87 5.44 -53.75 -10.47
CA ALA A 87 6.78 -53.67 -11.03
C ALA A 87 7.38 -55.09 -11.16
N ARG A 88 7.71 -55.49 -12.39
CA ARG A 88 8.52 -56.69 -12.69
C ARG A 88 9.92 -56.21 -13.13
N PRO A 89 10.98 -56.99 -12.90
CA PRO A 89 12.30 -56.63 -13.41
C PRO A 89 12.29 -56.65 -14.96
N PRO A 90 12.98 -55.70 -15.61
CA PRO A 90 13.04 -55.62 -17.07
C PRO A 90 13.68 -56.89 -17.65
N ARG A 91 13.16 -57.36 -18.79
CA ARG A 91 13.70 -58.55 -19.48
C ARG A 91 14.58 -58.10 -20.65
N PRO A 92 15.73 -58.75 -20.88
CA PRO A 92 16.53 -58.50 -22.07
C PRO A 92 15.78 -58.96 -23.33
N VAL A 93 15.69 -58.09 -24.31
CA VAL A 93 15.12 -58.32 -25.64
C VAL A 93 16.14 -57.88 -26.67
N GLU A 94 16.41 -58.72 -27.67
CA GLU A 94 17.26 -58.34 -28.81
C GLU A 94 16.45 -57.56 -29.83
N VAL A 95 16.82 -56.30 -30.06
CA VAL A 95 16.15 -55.43 -31.02
C VAL A 95 17.03 -55.24 -32.26
N ALA A 96 16.49 -55.66 -33.40
CA ALA A 96 17.12 -55.50 -34.70
C ALA A 96 17.22 -54.01 -35.11
N CYS A 97 18.42 -53.60 -35.51
CA CYS A 97 18.73 -52.27 -35.99
C CYS A 97 19.45 -52.34 -37.35
N VAL A 98 19.18 -51.37 -38.22
CA VAL A 98 19.90 -51.18 -39.49
C VAL A 98 20.79 -49.96 -39.37
N LEU A 99 22.10 -50.17 -39.48
CA LEU A 99 23.12 -49.14 -39.36
C LEU A 99 23.43 -48.58 -40.75
N ILE A 100 23.21 -47.28 -40.89
CA ILE A 100 23.54 -46.54 -42.10
C ILE A 100 24.76 -45.66 -41.82
N PRO A 101 25.88 -45.84 -42.54
CA PRO A 101 27.04 -44.97 -42.40
C PRO A 101 26.67 -43.54 -42.84
N TYR A 102 27.06 -42.54 -42.05
CA TYR A 102 26.78 -41.13 -42.30
C TYR A 102 28.09 -40.35 -42.45
N GLY A 103 28.14 -39.41 -43.41
CA GLY A 103 29.33 -38.59 -43.65
C GLY A 103 30.53 -39.38 -44.20
N ASP A 104 31.65 -39.40 -43.47
CA ASP A 104 32.91 -40.08 -43.84
C ASP A 104 32.93 -41.58 -43.47
N GLY A 105 31.80 -42.13 -43.01
CA GLY A 105 31.63 -43.53 -42.64
C GLY A 105 31.93 -43.85 -41.16
N ARG A 106 32.26 -42.84 -40.35
CA ARG A 106 32.54 -43.03 -38.91
C ARG A 106 31.34 -42.77 -38.00
N ASP A 107 30.43 -41.90 -38.42
CA ASP A 107 29.16 -41.69 -37.75
C ASP A 107 28.11 -42.66 -38.32
N ARG A 108 27.13 -43.08 -37.50
CA ARG A 108 26.12 -44.07 -37.92
C ARG A 108 24.72 -43.62 -37.56
N LEU A 109 23.79 -43.70 -38.49
CA LEU A 109 22.36 -43.61 -38.21
C LEU A 109 21.82 -45.02 -38.02
N ALA A 110 21.35 -45.35 -36.83
CA ALA A 110 20.71 -46.63 -36.53
C ALA A 110 19.19 -46.50 -36.69
N LEU A 111 18.63 -47.20 -37.66
CA LEU A 111 17.20 -47.38 -37.82
C LEU A 111 16.71 -48.57 -37.01
N VAL A 112 15.54 -48.46 -36.41
CA VAL A 112 14.88 -49.49 -35.61
C VAL A 112 13.56 -49.83 -36.29
N PRO A 113 13.56 -50.75 -37.27
CA PRO A 113 12.40 -50.99 -38.12
C PRO A 113 11.15 -51.42 -37.34
N ALA A 114 11.33 -52.19 -36.27
CA ALA A 114 10.23 -52.67 -35.42
C ALA A 114 9.47 -51.55 -34.71
N LEU A 115 10.14 -50.42 -34.44
CA LEU A 115 9.59 -49.25 -33.76
C LEU A 115 9.33 -48.06 -34.71
N GLY A 116 9.67 -48.19 -35.99
CA GLY A 116 9.58 -47.09 -36.95
C GLY A 116 10.44 -45.87 -36.58
N ALA A 117 11.50 -46.07 -35.80
CA ALA A 117 12.29 -45.00 -35.19
C ALA A 117 13.75 -45.03 -35.67
N ALA A 118 14.47 -43.93 -35.49
CA ALA A 118 15.88 -43.80 -35.82
C ALA A 118 16.62 -43.07 -34.72
N PHE A 119 17.88 -43.44 -34.46
CA PHE A 119 18.77 -42.69 -33.58
C PHE A 119 20.15 -42.57 -34.22
N PHE A 120 20.85 -41.48 -33.91
CA PHE A 120 22.19 -41.22 -34.45
C PHE A 120 23.25 -41.60 -33.42
N VAL A 121 24.36 -42.13 -33.90
CA VAL A 121 25.51 -42.55 -33.11
C VAL A 121 26.74 -41.79 -33.63
N ASP A 122 27.27 -40.91 -32.79
CA ASP A 122 28.49 -40.15 -33.07
C ASP A 122 29.71 -41.07 -32.99
N ARG A 123 30.71 -40.85 -33.84
CA ARG A 123 31.99 -41.59 -33.86
C ARG A 123 32.72 -41.70 -32.51
N LYS A 124 32.41 -40.84 -31.54
CA LYS A 124 33.04 -40.85 -30.21
C LYS A 124 32.37 -41.80 -29.21
N ASP A 125 31.15 -42.23 -29.52
CA ASP A 125 30.34 -43.01 -28.60
C ASP A 125 30.40 -44.51 -28.95
N GLU A 126 30.31 -45.36 -27.93
CA GLU A 126 30.25 -46.79 -28.13
C GLU A 126 28.86 -47.20 -28.62
N LEU A 127 28.80 -47.80 -29.81
CA LEU A 127 27.55 -48.11 -30.51
C LEU A 127 26.58 -48.96 -29.68
N ALA A 128 27.08 -49.94 -28.93
CA ALA A 128 26.24 -50.81 -28.11
C ALA A 128 25.60 -50.06 -26.93
N GLU A 129 26.32 -49.14 -26.28
CA GLU A 129 25.80 -48.35 -25.15
C GLU A 129 24.74 -47.34 -25.62
N VAL A 130 25.00 -46.64 -26.72
CA VAL A 130 24.04 -45.69 -27.30
C VAL A 130 22.81 -46.43 -27.79
N ALA A 131 22.98 -47.56 -28.47
CA ALA A 131 21.87 -48.39 -28.91
C ALA A 131 21.02 -48.86 -27.73
N ALA A 132 21.63 -49.40 -26.66
CA ALA A 132 20.89 -49.88 -25.50
C ALA A 132 20.09 -48.76 -24.81
N ARG A 133 20.69 -47.57 -24.66
CA ARG A 133 20.03 -46.40 -24.06
C ARG A 133 18.88 -45.89 -24.93
N GLU A 134 19.11 -45.68 -26.21
CA GLU A 134 18.10 -45.10 -27.10
C GLU A 134 16.97 -46.09 -27.40
N LEU A 135 17.26 -47.39 -27.53
CA LEU A 135 16.23 -48.42 -27.70
C LEU A 135 15.35 -48.56 -26.45
N ALA A 136 15.92 -48.52 -25.24
CA ALA A 136 15.14 -48.53 -24.00
C ALA A 136 14.22 -47.31 -23.90
N ARG A 137 14.74 -46.13 -24.28
CA ARG A 137 13.98 -44.89 -24.35
C ARG A 137 12.85 -44.95 -25.39
N LEU A 138 13.14 -45.44 -26.60
CA LEU A 138 12.17 -45.53 -27.70
C LEU A 138 11.06 -46.52 -27.39
N ALA A 139 11.39 -47.68 -26.81
CA ALA A 139 10.42 -48.68 -26.38
C ALA A 139 9.52 -48.16 -25.24
N ALA A 140 10.08 -47.41 -24.27
CA ALA A 140 9.29 -46.79 -23.21
C ALA A 140 8.35 -45.69 -23.72
N ALA A 141 8.74 -44.98 -24.79
CA ALA A 141 7.95 -43.92 -25.40
C ALA A 141 6.80 -44.42 -26.29
N ALA A 142 6.85 -45.67 -26.75
CA ALA A 142 5.93 -46.21 -27.75
C ALA A 142 4.62 -46.79 -27.18
N GLU A 143 4.44 -46.91 -25.85
CA GLU A 143 3.29 -47.60 -25.20
C GLU A 143 2.93 -48.93 -25.90
N LEU A 144 3.94 -49.79 -26.07
CA LEU A 144 3.90 -51.01 -26.89
C LEU A 144 2.70 -51.91 -26.58
N ASP A 145 1.87 -52.18 -27.60
CA ASP A 145 0.79 -53.16 -27.51
C ASP A 145 1.29 -54.60 -27.77
N GLY A 146 0.38 -55.58 -27.69
CA GLY A 146 0.74 -57.00 -27.84
C GLY A 146 1.35 -57.37 -29.19
N ASP A 147 1.05 -56.63 -30.27
CA ASP A 147 1.61 -56.87 -31.60
C ASP A 147 2.93 -56.10 -31.78
N ASP A 148 3.11 -54.95 -31.15
CA ASP A 148 4.38 -54.24 -31.11
C ASP A 148 5.46 -55.05 -30.36
N TRP A 149 5.08 -55.69 -29.24
CA TRP A 149 5.94 -56.64 -28.54
C TRP A 149 6.34 -57.84 -29.40
N ARG A 150 5.47 -58.28 -30.32
CA ARG A 150 5.80 -59.36 -31.27
C ARG A 150 6.75 -58.90 -32.36
N ARG A 151 6.65 -57.66 -32.82
CA ARG A 151 7.56 -57.09 -33.85
C ARG A 151 8.98 -56.93 -33.34
N LEU A 152 9.13 -56.73 -32.03
CA LEU A 152 10.39 -56.68 -31.30
C LEU A 152 11.03 -58.06 -31.04
N LEU A 153 10.35 -59.17 -31.36
CA LEU A 153 10.95 -60.50 -31.22
C LEU A 153 12.06 -60.72 -32.26
N PRO A 154 13.14 -61.44 -31.89
CA PRO A 154 14.27 -61.68 -32.78
C PRO A 154 13.83 -62.50 -34.00
N PRO A 155 14.20 -62.10 -35.23
CA PRO A 155 14.01 -62.93 -36.43
C PRO A 155 14.97 -64.13 -36.43
N LEU A 156 14.67 -65.19 -37.21
CA LEU A 156 15.59 -66.33 -37.37
C LEU A 156 16.87 -65.92 -38.12
N GLU A 157 16.69 -65.13 -39.18
CA GLU A 157 17.76 -64.47 -39.92
C GLU A 157 17.31 -63.07 -40.32
N LEU A 158 18.25 -62.12 -40.26
CA LEU A 158 18.06 -60.73 -40.66
C LEU A 158 19.17 -60.34 -41.63
N THR A 159 18.81 -60.02 -42.87
CA THR A 159 19.76 -59.60 -43.89
C THR A 159 19.35 -58.28 -44.51
N VAL A 160 20.34 -57.50 -44.97
CA VAL A 160 20.11 -56.28 -45.74
C VAL A 160 20.72 -56.48 -47.12
N ALA A 161 19.93 -56.23 -48.15
CA ALA A 161 20.37 -56.40 -49.54
C ALA A 161 20.10 -55.13 -50.36
N PRO A 162 20.99 -54.76 -51.30
CA PRO A 162 20.72 -53.69 -52.24
C PRO A 162 19.68 -54.14 -53.29
N LEU A 163 18.66 -53.32 -53.51
CA LEU A 163 17.61 -53.54 -54.50
C LEU A 163 17.65 -52.43 -55.56
N PRO A 164 18.07 -52.72 -56.81
CA PRO A 164 18.06 -51.74 -57.89
C PRO A 164 16.63 -51.53 -58.44
N VAL A 165 16.14 -50.30 -58.38
CA VAL A 165 14.81 -49.86 -58.85
C VAL A 165 15.00 -48.84 -59.97
N THR A 166 14.40 -49.06 -61.14
CA THR A 166 14.49 -48.10 -62.26
C THR A 166 13.36 -47.09 -62.16
N VAL A 167 13.69 -45.81 -61.95
CA VAL A 167 12.72 -44.72 -61.80
C VAL A 167 12.87 -43.73 -62.97
N ARG A 168 11.74 -43.25 -63.51
CA ARG A 168 11.70 -42.23 -64.56
C ARG A 168 11.33 -40.89 -63.94
N PHE A 169 12.27 -39.94 -63.95
CA PHE A 169 12.03 -38.61 -63.39
C PHE A 169 11.68 -37.60 -64.48
N ALA A 170 10.61 -36.83 -64.29
CA ALA A 170 10.36 -35.61 -65.03
C ALA A 170 11.19 -34.46 -64.42
N ALA A 171 11.97 -33.75 -65.25
CA ALA A 171 12.89 -32.72 -64.77
C ALA A 171 12.21 -31.35 -64.67
N THR A 172 12.03 -30.83 -63.43
CA THR A 172 12.32 -29.45 -62.96
C THR A 172 11.66 -29.17 -61.59
N GLU A 173 12.39 -28.94 -60.48
CA GLU A 173 11.76 -28.41 -59.25
C GLU A 173 12.65 -27.78 -58.13
N ALA A 174 13.96 -27.56 -58.34
CA ALA A 174 14.82 -27.02 -57.27
C ALA A 174 14.57 -25.55 -56.93
N ALA A 175 14.21 -24.71 -57.91
CA ALA A 175 13.88 -23.30 -57.69
C ALA A 175 12.48 -23.13 -57.04
N THR A 176 11.56 -24.04 -57.33
CA THR A 176 10.21 -24.06 -56.76
C THR A 176 10.25 -24.46 -55.28
N ALA A 177 11.07 -25.45 -54.91
CA ALA A 177 11.24 -25.88 -53.51
C ALA A 177 11.80 -24.77 -52.60
N ALA A 178 12.78 -24.00 -53.06
CA ALA A 178 13.32 -22.87 -52.30
C ALA A 178 12.28 -21.75 -52.11
N ARG A 179 11.47 -21.47 -53.15
CA ARG A 179 10.36 -20.50 -53.08
C ARG A 179 9.27 -20.96 -52.10
N LEU A 180 8.89 -22.23 -52.15
CA LEU A 180 7.88 -22.82 -51.26
C LEU A 180 8.34 -22.86 -49.80
N ALA A 181 9.62 -23.16 -49.54
CA ALA A 181 10.18 -23.13 -48.19
C ALA A 181 10.22 -21.70 -47.61
N ALA A 182 10.55 -20.70 -48.43
CA ALA A 182 10.49 -19.29 -48.01
C ALA A 182 9.04 -18.83 -47.74
N GLU A 183 8.10 -19.28 -48.57
CA GLU A 183 6.66 -19.01 -48.40
C GLU A 183 6.08 -19.69 -47.15
N ALA A 184 6.47 -20.94 -46.87
CA ALA A 184 6.09 -21.66 -45.65
C ALA A 184 6.62 -20.97 -44.39
N ARG A 185 7.89 -20.53 -44.38
CA ARG A 185 8.46 -19.75 -43.27
C ARG A 185 7.75 -18.42 -43.07
N ARG A 186 7.42 -17.71 -44.16
CA ARG A 186 6.64 -16.46 -44.09
C ARG A 186 5.24 -16.69 -43.52
N ARG A 187 4.57 -17.78 -43.91
CA ARG A 187 3.25 -18.15 -43.41
C ARG A 187 3.29 -18.54 -41.93
N ALA A 188 4.26 -19.37 -41.52
CA ALA A 188 4.48 -19.72 -40.13
C ALA A 188 4.72 -18.48 -39.27
N ARG A 189 5.52 -17.52 -39.77
CA ARG A 189 5.76 -16.25 -39.09
C ARG A 189 4.47 -15.44 -38.92
N ALA A 190 3.68 -15.31 -39.98
CA ALA A 190 2.40 -14.62 -39.92
C ALA A 190 1.44 -15.26 -38.91
N THR A 191 1.37 -16.60 -38.86
CA THR A 191 0.58 -17.33 -37.86
C THR A 191 1.05 -17.05 -36.42
N LEU A 192 2.35 -17.01 -36.17
CA LEU A 192 2.86 -16.67 -34.83
C LEU A 192 2.57 -15.22 -34.44
N ASP A 193 2.70 -14.27 -35.37
CA ASP A 193 2.42 -12.85 -35.12
C ASP A 193 0.91 -12.58 -34.94
N GLU A 194 0.04 -13.44 -35.49
CA GLU A 194 -1.42 -13.40 -35.28
C GLU A 194 -1.81 -13.98 -33.92
N LEU A 195 -1.26 -15.15 -33.55
CA LEU A 195 -1.70 -15.92 -32.38
C LEU A 195 -0.92 -15.59 -31.09
N ALA A 196 0.25 -14.97 -31.20
CA ALA A 196 1.15 -14.70 -30.08
C ALA A 196 1.90 -13.37 -30.26
N ALA A 197 2.56 -12.90 -29.20
CA ALA A 197 3.30 -11.64 -29.23
C ALA A 197 4.82 -11.90 -29.27
N PRO A 198 5.60 -11.29 -30.16
CA PRO A 198 7.05 -11.44 -30.16
C PRO A 198 7.66 -11.00 -28.82
N LEU A 199 8.48 -11.86 -28.19
CA LEU A 199 9.19 -11.51 -26.95
C LEU A 199 10.11 -10.30 -27.16
N ALA A 200 10.66 -10.15 -28.37
CA ALA A 200 11.47 -9.00 -28.76
C ALA A 200 10.73 -7.67 -28.56
N ASP A 201 9.41 -7.61 -28.73
CA ASP A 201 8.62 -6.39 -28.53
C ASP A 201 8.52 -6.01 -27.05
N ARG A 202 8.49 -6.99 -26.14
CA ARG A 202 8.53 -6.75 -24.68
C ARG A 202 9.90 -6.34 -24.17
N VAL A 203 10.94 -6.58 -24.97
CA VAL A 203 12.33 -6.22 -24.65
C VAL A 203 12.75 -4.90 -25.30
N ARG A 204 12.09 -4.51 -26.42
CA ARG A 204 12.26 -3.20 -27.07
C ARG A 204 11.85 -2.09 -26.10
N GLY A 205 12.78 -1.16 -25.85
CA GLY A 205 12.63 -0.09 -24.83
C GLY A 205 13.49 -0.32 -23.58
N GLY A 206 14.05 -1.52 -23.42
CA GLY A 206 14.97 -1.87 -22.36
C GLY A 206 14.26 -2.25 -21.06
N ALA A 207 14.15 -3.55 -20.76
CA ALA A 207 13.84 -4.04 -19.42
C ALA A 207 14.89 -3.65 -18.33
N ALA A 208 14.52 -3.78 -17.06
CA ALA A 208 15.46 -3.62 -15.96
C ALA A 208 16.63 -4.64 -16.06
N PRO A 209 17.83 -4.31 -15.56
CA PRO A 209 18.92 -5.28 -15.44
C PRO A 209 18.52 -6.41 -14.49
N LEU A 210 18.94 -7.62 -14.82
CA LEU A 210 18.80 -8.78 -13.95
C LEU A 210 20.01 -8.83 -13.00
N VAL A 211 19.76 -8.94 -11.70
CA VAL A 211 20.80 -8.95 -10.66
C VAL A 211 20.53 -10.10 -9.70
N GLY A 212 21.57 -10.85 -9.32
CA GLY A 212 21.48 -11.94 -8.35
C GLY A 212 20.82 -13.21 -8.88
N ARG A 213 20.80 -13.37 -10.21
CA ARG A 213 20.19 -14.50 -10.94
C ARG A 213 21.08 -15.00 -12.08
N GLU A 214 22.39 -14.78 -11.96
CA GLU A 214 23.36 -15.07 -13.01
C GLU A 214 23.44 -16.57 -13.28
N ARG A 215 23.30 -17.40 -12.24
CA ARG A 215 23.30 -18.87 -12.35
C ARG A 215 22.06 -19.36 -13.10
N GLU A 216 20.88 -18.93 -12.68
CA GLU A 216 19.62 -19.32 -13.31
C GLU A 216 19.55 -18.83 -14.76
N ALA A 217 20.10 -17.66 -15.07
CA ALA A 217 20.19 -17.15 -16.43
C ALA A 217 21.11 -18.01 -17.31
N ALA A 218 22.28 -18.41 -16.80
CA ALA A 218 23.19 -19.29 -17.52
C ALA A 218 22.59 -20.69 -17.73
N SER A 219 21.86 -21.22 -16.74
CA SER A 219 21.13 -22.49 -16.88
C SER A 219 20.02 -22.41 -17.91
N LEU A 220 19.22 -21.34 -17.90
CA LEU A 220 18.16 -21.14 -18.89
C LEU A 220 18.73 -21.03 -20.31
N ASP A 221 19.84 -20.30 -20.46
CA ASP A 221 20.52 -20.14 -21.74
C ASP A 221 21.12 -21.47 -22.24
N ALA A 222 21.75 -22.25 -21.37
CA ALA A 222 22.27 -23.58 -21.72
C ALA A 222 21.17 -24.54 -22.16
N LEU A 223 20.02 -24.55 -21.47
CA LEU A 223 18.89 -25.43 -21.77
C LEU A 223 18.21 -25.07 -23.11
N LEU A 224 18.06 -23.77 -23.41
CA LEU A 224 17.35 -23.32 -24.61
C LEU A 224 18.26 -23.09 -25.82
N GLY A 225 19.54 -22.82 -25.58
CA GLY A 225 20.58 -22.61 -26.59
C GLY A 225 21.09 -23.91 -27.23
N GLY A 226 20.86 -25.06 -26.58
CA GLY A 226 21.25 -26.38 -27.06
C GLY A 226 20.65 -26.77 -28.43
N ARG A 227 21.19 -27.85 -29.01
CA ARG A 227 20.67 -28.44 -30.26
C ARG A 227 19.27 -29.02 -30.05
N ASP A 228 19.04 -29.64 -28.90
CA ASP A 228 17.75 -30.20 -28.52
C ASP A 228 16.70 -29.12 -28.28
N ARG A 229 15.44 -29.43 -28.58
CA ARG A 229 14.32 -28.51 -28.34
C ARG A 229 13.72 -28.79 -26.96
N LEU A 230 14.49 -28.49 -25.93
CA LEU A 230 14.08 -28.74 -24.55
C LEU A 230 12.93 -27.81 -24.15
N ALA A 231 12.06 -28.33 -23.29
CA ALA A 231 11.04 -27.57 -22.59
C ALA A 231 11.51 -27.32 -21.15
N VAL A 232 11.42 -26.07 -20.69
CA VAL A 232 11.89 -25.62 -19.38
C VAL A 232 10.73 -25.06 -18.57
N LEU A 233 10.64 -25.49 -17.32
CA LEU A 233 9.64 -25.02 -16.38
C LEU A 233 10.30 -24.21 -15.26
N LEU A 234 9.99 -22.92 -15.19
CA LEU A 234 10.43 -22.03 -14.11
C LEU A 234 9.50 -22.21 -12.91
N CYS A 235 10.02 -22.84 -11.85
CA CYS A 235 9.26 -23.21 -10.66
C CYS A 235 9.62 -22.29 -9.50
N GLY A 236 8.68 -21.48 -9.02
CA GLY A 236 8.90 -20.62 -7.85
C GLY A 236 7.69 -19.81 -7.47
N ASP A 237 7.69 -19.21 -6.28
CA ASP A 237 6.56 -18.42 -5.77
C ASP A 237 6.24 -17.22 -6.67
N ALA A 238 5.02 -16.67 -6.53
CA ALA A 238 4.67 -15.44 -7.23
C ALA A 238 5.59 -14.29 -6.78
N GLY A 239 6.14 -13.53 -7.73
CA GLY A 239 7.01 -12.38 -7.45
C GLY A 239 8.52 -12.68 -7.33
N VAL A 240 8.98 -13.94 -7.43
CA VAL A 240 10.43 -14.27 -7.32
C VAL A 240 11.29 -13.81 -8.49
N GLY A 241 10.68 -13.32 -9.58
CA GLY A 241 11.39 -12.80 -10.76
C GLY A 241 11.51 -13.77 -11.94
N LYS A 242 10.62 -14.77 -12.07
CA LYS A 242 10.58 -15.71 -13.22
C LYS A 242 10.46 -14.98 -14.57
N THR A 243 9.53 -14.05 -14.69
CA THR A 243 9.34 -13.25 -15.91
C THR A 243 10.54 -12.35 -16.20
N ALA A 244 11.13 -11.76 -15.16
CA ALA A 244 12.34 -10.94 -15.30
C ALA A 244 13.53 -11.75 -15.83
N LEU A 245 13.66 -13.02 -15.41
CA LEU A 245 14.67 -13.95 -15.92
C LEU A 245 14.49 -14.22 -17.42
N VAL A 246 13.25 -14.48 -17.87
CA VAL A 246 12.95 -14.74 -19.30
C VAL A 246 13.17 -13.50 -20.16
N LEU A 247 12.76 -12.32 -19.68
CA LEU A 247 12.99 -11.05 -20.39
C LEU A 247 14.49 -10.72 -20.49
N ALA A 248 15.27 -11.04 -19.47
CA ALA A 248 16.72 -10.88 -19.49
C ALA A 248 17.37 -11.85 -20.49
N TRP A 249 16.97 -13.12 -20.49
CA TRP A 249 17.41 -14.10 -21.48
C TRP A 249 17.05 -13.68 -22.91
N GLY A 250 15.84 -13.18 -23.15
CA GLY A 250 15.39 -12.72 -24.46
C GLY A 250 16.20 -11.55 -25.06
N ARG A 251 17.02 -10.86 -24.25
CA ARG A 251 17.94 -9.81 -24.72
C ARG A 251 19.24 -10.36 -25.29
N THR A 252 19.76 -11.39 -24.64
CA THR A 252 21.04 -12.00 -24.96
C THR A 252 20.88 -13.16 -25.94
N ALA A 253 19.68 -13.75 -25.99
CA ALA A 253 19.30 -14.79 -26.94
C ALA A 253 19.17 -14.23 -28.37
N THR A 254 20.30 -13.95 -29.02
CA THR A 254 20.34 -13.43 -30.39
C THR A 254 20.06 -14.51 -31.45
N ALA A 255 19.95 -15.78 -31.06
CA ALA A 255 19.96 -16.90 -32.00
C ALA A 255 18.57 -17.43 -32.38
N ARG A 256 17.54 -17.29 -31.54
CA ARG A 256 16.24 -17.97 -31.73
C ARG A 256 15.07 -17.01 -31.51
N PRO A 257 14.09 -16.96 -32.43
CA PRO A 257 12.94 -16.10 -32.26
C PRO A 257 11.97 -16.71 -31.24
N THR A 258 11.47 -15.88 -30.33
CA THR A 258 10.63 -16.31 -29.19
C THR A 258 9.32 -15.53 -29.17
N TRP A 259 8.21 -16.22 -28.93
CA TRP A 259 6.88 -15.63 -28.79
C TRP A 259 6.30 -15.88 -27.41
N VAL A 260 5.67 -14.85 -26.84
CA VAL A 260 4.89 -14.92 -25.61
C VAL A 260 3.46 -15.34 -25.93
N VAL A 261 3.01 -16.38 -25.24
CA VAL A 261 1.72 -17.03 -25.45
C VAL A 261 0.83 -16.78 -24.25
N THR A 262 -0.41 -16.36 -24.51
CA THR A 262 -1.45 -16.20 -23.50
C THR A 262 -2.68 -16.99 -23.94
N LEU A 263 -3.11 -17.95 -23.13
CA LEU A 263 -4.27 -18.80 -23.47
C LEU A 263 -5.54 -18.00 -23.69
N ALA A 264 -5.74 -16.91 -22.94
CA ALA A 264 -6.88 -16.01 -23.13
C ALA A 264 -6.95 -15.47 -24.57
N HIS A 265 -5.80 -15.19 -25.21
CA HIS A 265 -5.75 -14.70 -26.59
C HIS A 265 -6.10 -15.81 -27.59
N LEU A 266 -5.64 -17.04 -27.35
CA LEU A 266 -5.94 -18.19 -28.21
C LEU A 266 -7.42 -18.58 -28.16
N VAL A 267 -8.09 -18.34 -27.03
CA VAL A 267 -9.52 -18.60 -26.84
C VAL A 267 -10.38 -17.40 -27.25
N ALA A 268 -9.85 -16.18 -27.21
CA ALA A 268 -10.58 -14.97 -27.59
C ALA A 268 -11.03 -15.02 -29.06
N GLY A 269 -12.33 -14.86 -29.29
CA GLY A 269 -12.92 -14.91 -30.63
C GLY A 269 -13.01 -16.31 -31.24
N ALA A 270 -12.72 -17.38 -30.49
CA ALA A 270 -13.02 -18.73 -30.92
C ALA A 270 -14.52 -19.02 -30.77
N SER A 271 -15.17 -19.41 -31.87
CA SER A 271 -16.60 -19.73 -31.92
C SER A 271 -16.95 -21.03 -31.18
N GLY A 272 -15.95 -21.87 -30.88
CA GLY A 272 -16.06 -23.10 -30.10
C GLY A 272 -14.71 -23.74 -29.77
N PHE A 273 -14.75 -24.84 -29.02
CA PHE A 273 -13.57 -25.54 -28.50
C PHE A 273 -12.62 -26.05 -29.60
N GLY A 274 -13.18 -26.60 -30.69
CA GLY A 274 -12.37 -27.08 -31.83
C GLY A 274 -11.59 -25.96 -32.54
N GLU A 275 -12.05 -24.71 -32.49
CA GLU A 275 -11.31 -23.58 -33.06
C GLU A 275 -10.11 -23.21 -32.17
N ALA A 276 -10.25 -23.31 -30.84
CA ALA A 276 -9.15 -23.10 -29.91
C ALA A 276 -8.07 -24.21 -30.04
N GLU A 277 -8.47 -25.48 -30.17
CA GLU A 277 -7.56 -26.60 -30.45
C GLU A 277 -6.78 -26.41 -31.75
N LYS A 278 -7.49 -25.99 -32.81
CA LYS A 278 -6.88 -25.70 -34.11
C LYS A 278 -5.84 -24.60 -34.00
N ARG A 279 -6.16 -23.49 -33.31
CA ARG A 279 -5.22 -22.38 -33.08
C ARG A 279 -3.99 -22.81 -32.27
N VAL A 280 -4.16 -23.63 -31.24
CA VAL A 280 -3.02 -24.19 -30.47
C VAL A 280 -2.16 -25.09 -31.37
N THR A 281 -2.79 -25.92 -32.20
CA THR A 281 -2.05 -26.79 -33.14
C THR A 281 -1.27 -25.97 -34.17
N GLU A 282 -1.90 -24.94 -34.76
CA GLU A 282 -1.28 -24.02 -35.71
C GLU A 282 -0.12 -23.25 -35.09
N LEU A 283 -0.27 -22.78 -33.84
CA LEU A 283 0.78 -22.11 -33.08
C LEU A 283 2.03 -23.00 -32.93
N PHE A 284 1.86 -24.24 -32.44
CA PHE A 284 3.00 -25.15 -32.22
C PHE A 284 3.63 -25.62 -33.54
N ALA A 285 2.84 -25.88 -34.58
CA ALA A 285 3.35 -26.22 -35.90
C ALA A 285 4.14 -25.06 -36.54
N ALA A 286 3.67 -23.83 -36.38
CA ALA A 286 4.38 -22.65 -36.85
C ALA A 286 5.69 -22.42 -36.06
N ALA A 287 5.68 -22.66 -34.75
CA ALA A 287 6.87 -22.60 -33.91
C ALA A 287 7.91 -23.65 -34.31
N GLU A 288 7.48 -24.88 -34.58
CA GLU A 288 8.32 -25.97 -35.08
C GLU A 288 9.01 -25.61 -36.41
N ALA A 289 8.24 -25.06 -37.36
CA ALA A 289 8.73 -24.70 -38.69
C ALA A 289 9.79 -23.58 -38.66
N LEU A 290 9.75 -22.72 -37.64
CA LEU A 290 10.68 -21.61 -37.45
C LEU A 290 11.78 -21.90 -36.43
N ASP A 291 11.78 -23.09 -35.82
CA ASP A 291 12.66 -23.44 -34.69
C ASP A 291 12.57 -22.40 -33.54
N ALA A 292 11.36 -21.88 -33.35
CA ALA A 292 11.02 -20.84 -32.40
C ALA A 292 10.80 -21.39 -30.99
N ALA A 293 10.99 -20.54 -29.98
CA ALA A 293 10.59 -20.83 -28.61
C ALA A 293 9.22 -20.21 -28.29
N LEU A 294 8.40 -20.93 -27.51
CA LEU A 294 7.13 -20.46 -26.99
C LEU A 294 7.23 -20.24 -25.48
N TYR A 295 6.89 -19.04 -25.01
CA TYR A 295 6.93 -18.66 -23.60
C TYR A 295 5.52 -18.49 -23.02
N PHE A 296 5.19 -19.26 -21.99
CA PHE A 296 3.90 -19.27 -21.30
C PHE A 296 4.02 -18.66 -19.89
N GLU A 297 3.47 -17.46 -19.70
CA GLU A 297 3.43 -16.76 -18.41
C GLU A 297 2.43 -17.40 -17.43
N ASP A 298 1.31 -17.92 -17.95
CA ASP A 298 0.27 -18.60 -17.17
C ASP A 298 0.04 -20.01 -17.71
N PHE A 299 1.05 -20.86 -17.55
CA PHE A 299 0.96 -22.27 -17.95
C PHE A 299 -0.03 -23.04 -17.07
N ALA A 300 -0.27 -22.58 -15.84
CA ALA A 300 -1.22 -23.19 -14.90
C ALA A 300 -2.64 -23.24 -15.44
N SER A 301 -3.03 -22.26 -16.27
CA SER A 301 -4.34 -22.20 -16.90
C SER A 301 -4.63 -23.36 -17.87
N LEU A 302 -3.63 -24.06 -18.38
CA LEU A 302 -3.82 -25.32 -19.14
C LEU A 302 -4.44 -26.42 -18.28
N PHE A 303 -4.21 -26.40 -16.97
CA PHE A 303 -4.55 -27.50 -16.05
C PHE A 303 -5.77 -27.21 -15.17
N ARG A 304 -6.53 -26.13 -15.41
CA ARG A 304 -7.68 -25.73 -14.59
C ARG A 304 -8.93 -26.57 -14.88
N GLU A 305 -9.74 -26.81 -13.85
CA GLU A 305 -11.09 -27.36 -14.01
C GLU A 305 -12.02 -26.33 -14.63
N ARG A 306 -12.64 -26.68 -15.75
CA ARG A 306 -13.99 -26.22 -16.06
C ARG A 306 -14.93 -27.42 -15.96
N VAL A 307 -15.92 -27.27 -15.08
CA VAL A 307 -17.12 -28.10 -15.03
C VAL A 307 -17.93 -27.76 -16.28
N GLU A 308 -18.51 -28.80 -16.89
CA GLU A 308 -19.22 -28.86 -18.18
C GLU A 308 -18.31 -29.17 -19.39
N ASP A 309 -18.26 -30.48 -19.69
CA ASP A 309 -17.84 -31.17 -20.92
C ASP A 309 -16.72 -30.55 -21.78
N GLY A 310 -15.49 -31.10 -21.64
CA GLY A 310 -14.46 -30.99 -22.69
C GLY A 310 -13.03 -30.59 -22.25
N GLY A 311 -12.75 -30.40 -20.96
CA GLY A 311 -11.48 -29.80 -20.47
C GLY A 311 -10.16 -30.56 -20.71
N LEU A 312 -10.13 -31.66 -21.48
CA LEU A 312 -8.98 -32.56 -21.64
C LEU A 312 -8.16 -32.39 -22.95
N ALA A 313 -8.56 -31.52 -23.88
CA ALA A 313 -8.00 -31.63 -25.24
C ALA A 313 -6.79 -30.73 -25.57
N LEU A 314 -6.56 -29.62 -24.87
CA LEU A 314 -5.42 -28.74 -25.18
C LEU A 314 -4.09 -29.27 -24.65
N THR A 315 -4.08 -29.91 -23.47
CA THR A 315 -2.87 -30.52 -22.89
C THR A 315 -2.34 -31.65 -23.76
N ALA A 316 -3.22 -32.44 -24.38
CA ALA A 316 -2.85 -33.51 -25.31
C ALA A 316 -2.08 -32.97 -26.54
N ILE A 317 -2.51 -31.84 -27.11
CA ILE A 317 -1.83 -31.19 -28.24
C ILE A 317 -0.45 -30.70 -27.81
N VAL A 318 -0.36 -29.99 -26.69
CA VAL A 318 0.91 -29.48 -26.16
C VAL A 318 1.88 -30.62 -25.83
N ARG A 319 1.38 -31.70 -25.21
CA ARG A 319 2.14 -32.90 -24.86
C ARG A 319 2.83 -33.50 -26.08
N ARG A 320 2.13 -33.62 -27.22
CA ARG A 320 2.71 -34.13 -28.46
C ARG A 320 3.99 -33.39 -28.85
N PHE A 321 3.94 -32.07 -28.91
CA PHE A 321 5.10 -31.28 -29.35
C PHE A 321 6.22 -31.18 -28.31
N VAL A 322 5.88 -31.23 -27.01
CA VAL A 322 6.83 -31.11 -25.92
C VAL A 322 7.56 -32.43 -25.64
N VAL A 323 6.83 -33.54 -25.53
CA VAL A 323 7.41 -34.87 -25.26
C VAL A 323 8.27 -35.35 -26.43
N GLU A 324 7.84 -35.09 -27.67
CA GLU A 324 8.61 -35.41 -28.89
C GLU A 324 9.83 -34.49 -29.09
N GLY A 325 10.01 -33.45 -28.25
CA GLY A 325 11.12 -32.50 -28.41
C GLY A 325 11.05 -31.73 -29.73
N ARG A 326 9.84 -31.40 -30.20
CA ARG A 326 9.60 -30.70 -31.48
C ARG A 326 9.55 -29.20 -31.35
N VAL A 327 9.24 -28.67 -30.17
CA VAL A 327 9.15 -27.22 -29.93
C VAL A 327 9.79 -26.89 -28.58
N ARG A 328 10.58 -25.80 -28.54
CA ARG A 328 11.09 -25.26 -27.27
C ARG A 328 9.99 -24.54 -26.55
N VAL A 329 9.78 -24.89 -25.29
CA VAL A 329 8.77 -24.26 -24.43
C VAL A 329 9.44 -23.74 -23.18
N VAL A 330 9.09 -22.52 -22.79
CA VAL A 330 9.43 -21.95 -21.48
C VAL A 330 8.12 -21.66 -20.77
N ALA A 331 7.95 -22.13 -19.55
CA ALA A 331 6.70 -21.95 -18.81
C ALA A 331 6.95 -21.54 -17.37
N GLU A 332 6.03 -20.79 -16.77
CA GLU A 332 6.06 -20.46 -15.35
C GLU A 332 5.01 -21.22 -14.56
N LEU A 333 5.41 -21.78 -13.41
CA LEU A 333 4.49 -22.34 -12.41
C LEU A 333 4.89 -21.96 -10.99
N THR A 334 3.88 -21.83 -10.13
CA THR A 334 4.08 -21.80 -8.67
C THR A 334 4.18 -23.22 -8.14
N PRO A 335 4.82 -23.47 -6.98
CA PRO A 335 4.90 -24.81 -6.39
C PRO A 335 3.53 -25.48 -6.22
N ALA A 336 2.52 -24.72 -5.81
CA ALA A 336 1.15 -25.21 -5.68
C ALA A 336 0.50 -25.57 -7.03
N ALA A 337 0.80 -24.83 -8.10
CA ALA A 337 0.31 -25.12 -9.44
C ALA A 337 1.06 -26.32 -10.07
N LEU A 338 2.37 -26.42 -9.84
CA LEU A 338 3.18 -27.57 -10.23
C LEU A 338 2.65 -28.86 -9.61
N ALA A 339 2.45 -28.90 -8.29
CA ALA A 339 1.92 -30.10 -7.62
C ALA A 339 0.54 -30.51 -8.17
N ARG A 340 -0.27 -29.55 -8.63
CA ARG A 340 -1.55 -29.85 -9.29
C ARG A 340 -1.34 -30.38 -10.70
N ALA A 341 -0.43 -29.80 -11.47
CA ALA A 341 -0.10 -30.22 -12.82
C ALA A 341 0.51 -31.64 -12.84
N GLU A 342 1.44 -31.94 -11.93
CA GLU A 342 2.05 -33.27 -11.76
C GLU A 342 1.02 -34.36 -11.51
N ARG A 343 -0.03 -34.08 -10.74
CA ARG A 343 -1.12 -35.05 -10.50
C ARG A 343 -2.00 -35.30 -11.72
N ARG A 344 -2.02 -34.39 -12.70
CA ARG A 344 -2.93 -34.44 -13.86
C ARG A 344 -2.23 -34.88 -15.14
N GLU A 345 -1.04 -34.36 -15.40
CA GLU A 345 -0.32 -34.48 -16.66
C GLU A 345 1.14 -34.89 -16.40
N VAL A 346 1.32 -36.08 -15.83
CA VAL A 346 2.64 -36.63 -15.44
C VAL A 346 3.61 -36.62 -16.62
N ALA A 347 3.15 -37.04 -17.81
CA ALA A 347 3.99 -37.14 -19.00
C ALA A 347 4.46 -35.78 -19.53
N LEU A 348 3.55 -34.79 -19.59
CA LEU A 348 3.91 -33.45 -20.05
C LEU A 348 4.84 -32.75 -19.06
N VAL A 349 4.53 -32.78 -17.76
CA VAL A 349 5.37 -32.13 -16.74
C VAL A 349 6.71 -32.85 -16.60
N GLY A 350 6.73 -34.19 -16.68
CA GLY A 350 7.96 -34.99 -16.62
C GLY A 350 8.89 -34.80 -17.81
N ALA A 351 8.38 -34.41 -18.98
CA ALA A 351 9.19 -34.07 -20.16
C ALA A 351 9.81 -32.66 -20.08
N MET A 352 9.41 -31.82 -19.12
CA MET A 352 9.96 -30.48 -18.93
C MET A 352 11.06 -30.47 -17.87
N THR A 353 12.18 -29.82 -18.18
CA THR A 353 13.27 -29.60 -17.22
C THR A 353 12.86 -28.52 -16.22
N GLN A 354 12.79 -28.86 -14.94
CA GLN A 354 12.42 -27.91 -13.89
C GLN A 354 13.63 -27.06 -13.46
N LEU A 355 13.48 -25.75 -13.51
CA LEU A 355 14.43 -24.78 -12.99
C LEU A 355 13.81 -24.07 -11.78
N ALA A 356 14.29 -24.40 -10.59
CA ALA A 356 13.79 -23.83 -9.34
C ALA A 356 14.28 -22.38 -9.15
N ILE A 357 13.36 -21.46 -8.90
CA ILE A 357 13.63 -20.04 -8.66
C ILE A 357 13.25 -19.70 -7.22
N ALA A 358 14.23 -19.71 -6.32
CA ALA A 358 14.05 -19.37 -4.91
C ALA A 358 13.90 -17.85 -4.71
N PRO A 359 13.19 -17.34 -3.70
CA PRO A 359 13.16 -15.90 -3.38
C PRO A 359 14.55 -15.31 -3.15
N LEU A 360 14.76 -14.05 -3.52
CA LEU A 360 16.03 -13.35 -3.21
C LEU A 360 16.12 -13.03 -1.71
N ASP A 361 17.33 -13.05 -1.16
CA ASP A 361 17.59 -12.52 0.17
C ASP A 361 17.47 -10.98 0.19
N PRO A 362 17.29 -10.35 1.37
CA PRO A 362 17.12 -8.90 1.45
C PRO A 362 18.28 -8.09 0.87
N ALA A 363 19.54 -8.52 1.03
CA ALA A 363 20.69 -7.76 0.54
C ALA A 363 20.75 -7.80 -1.00
N THR A 364 20.57 -8.99 -1.59
CA THR A 364 20.49 -9.14 -3.04
C THR A 364 19.26 -8.44 -3.63
N THR A 365 18.14 -8.41 -2.89
CA THR A 365 16.94 -7.65 -3.27
C THR A 365 17.22 -6.15 -3.35
N ILE A 366 17.91 -5.58 -2.35
CA ILE A 366 18.31 -4.15 -2.37
C ILE A 366 19.21 -3.88 -3.59
N ALA A 367 20.17 -4.75 -3.88
CA ALA A 367 21.03 -4.61 -5.06
C ALA A 367 20.22 -4.63 -6.37
N ALA A 368 19.28 -5.57 -6.51
CA ALA A 368 18.41 -5.68 -7.67
C ALA A 368 17.49 -4.46 -7.85
N LEU A 369 16.89 -3.97 -6.76
CA LEU A 369 16.05 -2.77 -6.77
C LEU A 369 16.86 -1.50 -7.06
N THR A 370 18.09 -1.42 -6.57
CA THR A 370 19.01 -0.30 -6.87
C THR A 370 19.35 -0.26 -8.36
N ALA A 371 19.64 -1.42 -8.96
CA ALA A 371 19.91 -1.51 -10.39
C ALA A 371 18.65 -1.18 -11.22
N ARG A 372 17.46 -1.61 -10.76
CA ARG A 372 16.17 -1.25 -11.36
C ARG A 372 15.88 0.25 -11.26
N ALA A 373 16.15 0.88 -10.11
CA ALA A 373 16.01 2.32 -9.93
C ALA A 373 16.96 3.12 -10.84
N ALA A 374 18.21 2.67 -11.00
CA ALA A 374 19.15 3.26 -11.95
C ALA A 374 18.71 3.11 -13.42
N HIS A 375 17.95 2.06 -13.73
CA HIS A 375 17.32 1.90 -15.02
C HIS A 375 16.13 2.86 -15.19
N TRP A 376 15.23 2.97 -14.21
CA TRP A 376 14.12 3.92 -14.21
C TRP A 376 14.56 5.37 -14.36
N ARG A 377 15.66 5.79 -13.70
CA ARG A 377 16.24 7.13 -13.87
C ARG A 377 16.58 7.46 -15.32
N ARG A 378 16.96 6.46 -16.12
CA ARG A 378 17.34 6.63 -17.52
C ARG A 378 16.15 6.49 -18.47
N ALA A 379 15.30 5.48 -18.27
CA ALA A 379 14.18 5.15 -19.16
C ALA A 379 12.92 5.99 -18.88
N GLU A 380 12.71 6.39 -17.63
CA GLU A 380 11.50 7.05 -17.12
C GLU A 380 11.87 8.35 -16.40
N ALA A 381 12.75 9.16 -16.99
CA ALA A 381 13.29 10.38 -16.37
C ALA A 381 12.25 11.47 -16.03
N ARG A 382 10.97 11.29 -16.40
CA ARG A 382 9.84 12.18 -16.07
C ARG A 382 8.97 11.68 -14.92
N ARG A 383 9.15 10.44 -14.46
CA ARG A 383 8.42 9.86 -13.33
C ARG A 383 9.18 10.04 -12.02
N PRO A 384 8.51 9.94 -10.85
CA PRO A 384 9.17 10.01 -9.55
C PRO A 384 10.33 9.02 -9.44
N GLN A 385 11.42 9.50 -8.86
CA GLN A 385 12.65 8.73 -8.67
C GLN A 385 12.75 8.27 -7.22
N LEU A 386 13.47 7.17 -6.98
CA LEU A 386 13.68 6.63 -5.63
C LEU A 386 15.11 6.91 -5.19
N ASP A 387 15.30 7.31 -3.93
CA ASP A 387 16.61 7.32 -3.30
C ASP A 387 16.97 5.92 -2.72
N ALA A 388 18.19 5.79 -2.21
CA ALA A 388 18.65 4.52 -1.63
C ALA A 388 17.95 4.16 -0.30
N ARG A 389 17.54 5.16 0.49
CA ARG A 389 16.87 4.96 1.77
C ARG A 389 15.45 4.44 1.57
N ALA A 390 14.74 4.90 0.53
CA ALA A 390 13.44 4.40 0.12
C ALA A 390 13.49 2.91 -0.24
N ILE A 391 14.51 2.49 -1.01
CA ILE A 391 14.68 1.08 -1.37
C ILE A 391 14.93 0.23 -0.12
N ALA A 392 15.83 0.67 0.76
CA ALA A 392 16.12 -0.03 2.01
C ALA A 392 14.87 -0.15 2.91
N ALA A 393 14.14 0.94 3.10
CA ALA A 393 12.90 0.97 3.87
C ALA A 393 11.82 0.05 3.27
N ALA A 394 11.66 0.05 1.93
CA ALA A 394 10.69 -0.80 1.25
C ALA A 394 11.01 -2.29 1.45
N VAL A 395 12.28 -2.68 1.38
CA VAL A 395 12.70 -4.07 1.63
C VAL A 395 12.50 -4.43 3.10
N GLU A 396 12.84 -3.54 4.02
CA GLU A 396 12.65 -3.76 5.46
C GLU A 396 11.18 -3.98 5.82
N LEU A 397 10.30 -3.06 5.39
CA LEU A 397 8.86 -3.15 5.61
C LEU A 397 8.27 -4.39 4.94
N ALA A 398 8.63 -4.66 3.68
CA ALA A 398 8.12 -5.82 2.97
C ALA A 398 8.60 -7.15 3.60
N ARG A 399 9.81 -7.18 4.19
CA ARG A 399 10.30 -8.36 4.93
C ARG A 399 9.43 -8.61 6.16
N ARG A 400 9.18 -7.56 6.94
CA ARG A 400 8.50 -7.65 8.24
C ARG A 400 7.00 -7.85 8.10
N TYR A 401 6.37 -7.08 7.24
CA TYR A 401 4.92 -6.92 7.23
C TYR A 401 4.22 -7.65 6.08
N LEU A 402 4.94 -8.13 5.06
CA LEU A 402 4.38 -8.85 3.90
C LEU A 402 4.93 -10.29 3.77
N PRO A 403 4.59 -11.22 4.69
CA PRO A 403 5.17 -12.56 4.72
C PRO A 403 4.63 -13.50 3.64
N TYR A 404 3.44 -13.22 3.09
CA TYR A 404 2.79 -14.10 2.08
C TYR A 404 3.21 -13.81 0.63
N ARG A 405 4.13 -12.87 0.42
CA ARG A 405 4.65 -12.51 -0.90
C ARG A 405 6.17 -12.69 -0.93
N ALA A 406 6.70 -13.08 -2.09
CA ALA A 406 8.12 -13.36 -2.24
C ALA A 406 8.92 -12.14 -2.68
N PHE A 407 10.19 -12.10 -2.29
CA PHE A 407 11.16 -11.15 -2.85
C PHE A 407 11.67 -11.62 -4.21
N PRO A 408 12.01 -10.69 -5.13
CA PRO A 408 11.96 -9.23 -4.95
C PRO A 408 10.57 -8.60 -5.16
N GLY A 409 9.62 -9.34 -5.72
CA GLY A 409 8.32 -8.84 -6.21
C GLY A 409 7.55 -7.99 -5.22
N LYS A 410 7.44 -8.41 -3.95
CA LYS A 410 6.71 -7.63 -2.94
C LYS A 410 7.26 -6.23 -2.67
N ALA A 411 8.55 -6.03 -2.82
CA ALA A 411 9.17 -4.71 -2.69
C ALA A 411 9.08 -3.92 -4.00
N VAL A 412 9.15 -4.61 -5.15
CA VAL A 412 8.91 -3.98 -6.46
C VAL A 412 7.50 -3.40 -6.51
N GLU A 413 6.49 -4.18 -6.14
CA GLU A 413 5.07 -3.77 -6.11
C GLU A 413 4.88 -2.55 -5.21
N LEU A 414 5.40 -2.58 -3.98
CA LEU A 414 5.31 -1.45 -3.05
C LEU A 414 5.94 -0.17 -3.63
N LEU A 415 7.11 -0.29 -4.26
CA LEU A 415 7.81 0.85 -4.86
C LEU A 415 7.11 1.36 -6.13
N ASP A 416 6.58 0.47 -6.97
CA ASP A 416 5.85 0.83 -8.18
C ASP A 416 4.51 1.50 -7.85
N GLU A 417 3.77 1.00 -6.85
CA GLU A 417 2.55 1.64 -6.32
C GLU A 417 2.86 3.04 -5.76
N LEU A 418 3.93 3.19 -4.98
CA LEU A 418 4.35 4.47 -4.44
C LEU A 418 4.72 5.47 -5.56
N ARG A 419 5.49 5.02 -6.56
CA ARG A 419 5.85 5.87 -7.71
C ARG A 419 4.62 6.27 -8.52
N ALA A 420 3.67 5.35 -8.72
CA ALA A 420 2.42 5.63 -9.41
C ALA A 420 1.55 6.63 -8.65
N ALA A 421 1.49 6.54 -7.32
CA ALA A 421 0.74 7.49 -6.50
C ALA A 421 1.33 8.91 -6.54
N ALA A 422 2.65 9.03 -6.71
CA ALA A 422 3.36 10.30 -6.84
C ALA A 422 3.53 10.77 -8.31
N ASP A 423 2.91 10.11 -9.28
CA ASP A 423 3.06 10.49 -10.69
C ASP A 423 2.53 11.91 -10.95
N GLY A 424 3.28 12.67 -11.76
CA GLY A 424 2.95 14.06 -12.07
C GLY A 424 3.31 15.04 -10.96
N GLU A 425 3.74 14.56 -9.79
CA GLU A 425 4.30 15.41 -8.75
C GLU A 425 5.74 15.82 -9.10
N VAL A 426 5.98 17.13 -8.97
CA VAL A 426 7.25 17.75 -9.35
C VAL A 426 7.93 18.25 -8.10
N GLY A 427 9.23 18.00 -7.98
CA GLY A 427 10.06 18.54 -6.92
C GLY A 427 10.27 20.06 -7.09
N PRO A 428 10.92 20.70 -6.10
CA PRO A 428 11.17 22.15 -6.08
C PRO A 428 11.86 22.69 -7.34
N ASP A 429 12.68 21.86 -7.98
CA ASP A 429 13.52 22.22 -9.12
C ASP A 429 12.83 21.97 -10.48
N GLY A 430 11.53 21.63 -10.49
CA GLY A 430 10.84 21.23 -11.71
C GLY A 430 11.23 19.82 -12.23
N ALA A 431 12.14 19.13 -11.54
CA ALA A 431 12.47 17.73 -11.76
C ALA A 431 11.41 16.82 -11.10
N PRO A 432 11.21 15.58 -11.59
CA PRO A 432 10.28 14.65 -10.94
C PRO A 432 10.63 14.43 -9.47
N ARG A 433 9.61 14.29 -8.62
CA ARG A 433 9.78 14.12 -7.18
C ARG A 433 10.75 12.97 -6.85
N LEU A 434 11.75 13.26 -6.01
CA LEU A 434 12.59 12.24 -5.38
C LEU A 434 11.89 11.72 -4.12
N LEU A 435 11.62 10.42 -4.09
CA LEU A 435 10.94 9.74 -3.00
C LEU A 435 11.99 9.11 -2.08
N GLY A 436 11.99 9.56 -0.82
CA GLY A 436 12.81 9.02 0.26
C GLY A 436 12.07 7.99 1.12
N ALA A 437 12.72 7.55 2.21
CA ALA A 437 12.15 6.58 3.15
C ALA A 437 10.79 7.03 3.73
N ASP A 438 10.61 8.33 3.98
CA ASP A 438 9.36 8.88 4.51
C ASP A 438 8.16 8.59 3.62
N ALA A 439 8.33 8.76 2.30
CA ALA A 439 7.27 8.47 1.34
C ALA A 439 6.91 6.98 1.35
N VAL A 440 7.89 6.10 1.55
CA VAL A 440 7.66 4.66 1.68
C VAL A 440 6.88 4.34 2.96
N TYR A 441 7.25 4.91 4.11
CA TYR A 441 6.51 4.70 5.35
C TYR A 441 5.07 5.21 5.26
N ASP A 442 4.86 6.41 4.71
CA ASP A 442 3.55 7.03 4.60
C ASP A 442 2.67 6.29 3.58
N GLY A 443 3.23 5.90 2.43
CA GLY A 443 2.55 5.08 1.43
C GLY A 443 2.20 3.69 1.96
N PHE A 444 3.10 3.04 2.70
CA PHE A 444 2.84 1.75 3.34
C PHE A 444 1.76 1.85 4.42
N ALA A 445 1.79 2.91 5.24
CA ALA A 445 0.76 3.18 6.25
C ALA A 445 -0.62 3.35 5.60
N ALA A 446 -0.72 4.12 4.53
CA ALA A 446 -1.96 4.33 3.79
C ALA A 446 -2.50 3.03 3.15
N ALA A 447 -1.63 2.21 2.56
CA ALA A 447 -2.03 0.97 1.90
C ALA A 447 -2.43 -0.14 2.90
N THR A 448 -1.74 -0.25 4.03
CA THR A 448 -1.93 -1.35 4.98
C THR A 448 -2.85 -1.01 6.15
N GLY A 449 -2.99 0.28 6.47
CA GLY A 449 -3.67 0.78 7.66
C GLY A 449 -2.80 0.80 8.91
N VAL A 450 -1.56 0.31 8.87
CA VAL A 450 -0.66 0.37 10.03
C VAL A 450 -0.29 1.84 10.32
N PRO A 451 -0.27 2.29 11.58
CA PRO A 451 -0.05 3.69 11.89
C PRO A 451 1.39 4.06 11.54
N ALA A 452 1.56 5.21 10.90
CA ALA A 452 2.89 5.79 10.68
C ALA A 452 3.68 5.92 12.00
N MET A 453 2.99 6.18 13.12
CA MET A 453 3.61 6.25 14.45
C MET A 453 4.23 4.92 14.91
N LEU A 454 3.82 3.76 14.37
CA LEU A 454 4.46 2.46 14.67
C LEU A 454 5.58 2.11 13.69
N LEU A 455 5.47 2.59 12.45
CA LEU A 455 6.42 2.28 11.38
C LEU A 455 7.66 3.16 11.39
N ARG A 456 7.51 4.43 11.78
CA ARG A 456 8.56 5.44 11.64
C ARG A 456 9.35 5.61 12.93
N ASP A 457 10.67 5.57 12.84
CA ASP A 457 11.55 5.74 14.01
C ASP A 457 11.75 7.20 14.43
N ASP A 458 11.49 8.15 13.53
CA ASP A 458 11.59 9.59 13.78
C ASP A 458 10.43 10.16 14.62
N ARG A 459 9.33 9.42 14.74
CA ARG A 459 8.17 9.83 15.55
C ARG A 459 8.18 9.12 16.91
N PRO A 460 8.34 9.86 18.02
CA PRO A 460 8.19 9.27 19.35
C PRO A 460 6.74 8.82 19.55
N LEU A 461 6.57 7.75 20.31
CA LEU A 461 5.26 7.30 20.79
C LEU A 461 5.27 7.40 22.31
N LEU A 462 4.60 8.40 22.86
CA LEU A 462 4.55 8.61 24.30
C LEU A 462 3.38 7.82 24.90
N ALA A 463 3.65 7.10 26.00
CA ALA A 463 2.61 6.36 26.71
C ALA A 463 1.46 7.28 27.15
N ALA A 464 1.74 8.54 27.51
CA ALA A 464 0.73 9.52 27.89
C ALA A 464 -0.25 9.83 26.75
N GLU A 465 0.25 9.98 25.51
CA GLU A 465 -0.58 10.23 24.32
C GLU A 465 -1.48 9.03 23.99
N LEU A 466 -0.93 7.81 24.10
CA LEU A 466 -1.69 6.57 23.95
C LEU A 466 -2.78 6.45 25.03
N CYS A 467 -2.44 6.76 26.28
CA CYS A 467 -3.39 6.75 27.39
C CYS A 467 -4.53 7.73 27.16
N GLU A 468 -4.24 8.94 26.69
CA GLU A 468 -5.27 9.92 26.35
C GLU A 468 -6.16 9.41 25.21
N ALA A 469 -5.56 8.94 24.12
CA ALA A 469 -6.30 8.49 22.92
C ALA A 469 -7.22 7.29 23.21
N LEU A 470 -6.71 6.29 23.95
CA LEU A 470 -7.48 5.12 24.38
C LEU A 470 -8.48 5.47 25.50
N GLY A 471 -8.13 6.42 26.37
CA GLY A 471 -8.89 6.84 27.54
C GLY A 471 -10.14 7.68 27.26
N ARG A 472 -10.18 8.45 26.16
CA ARG A 472 -11.28 9.39 25.81
C ARG A 472 -12.70 8.81 25.90
N ARG A 473 -12.89 7.51 25.64
CA ARG A 473 -14.21 6.82 25.72
C ARG A 473 -14.23 5.68 26.74
N MET A 474 -13.17 5.52 27.53
CA MET A 474 -13.05 4.49 28.55
C MET A 474 -13.30 5.10 29.92
N VAL A 475 -14.35 4.66 30.59
CA VAL A 475 -14.70 5.15 31.94
C VAL A 475 -14.10 4.23 32.99
N GLY A 476 -13.34 4.82 33.91
CA GLY A 476 -12.88 4.15 35.12
C GLY A 476 -11.74 3.16 34.95
N GLN A 477 -11.28 2.82 33.75
CA GLN A 477 -10.29 1.75 33.52
C GLN A 477 -8.88 2.30 33.19
N ALA A 478 -8.39 3.27 33.96
CA ALA A 478 -7.14 3.97 33.67
C ALA A 478 -5.91 3.04 33.75
N GLU A 479 -5.88 2.13 34.71
CA GLU A 479 -4.79 1.17 34.92
C GLU A 479 -4.69 0.16 33.75
N ALA A 480 -5.84 -0.28 33.23
CA ALA A 480 -5.90 -1.16 32.06
C ALA A 480 -5.38 -0.46 30.80
N VAL A 481 -5.80 0.79 30.59
CA VAL A 481 -5.34 1.63 29.48
C VAL A 481 -3.83 1.89 29.56
N ALA A 482 -3.33 2.27 30.73
CA ALA A 482 -1.90 2.51 30.96
C ALA A 482 -1.06 1.28 30.65
N ARG A 483 -1.48 0.10 31.11
CA ARG A 483 -0.73 -1.13 30.88
C ARG A 483 -0.72 -1.54 29.40
N VAL A 484 -1.80 -1.33 28.66
CA VAL A 484 -1.82 -1.54 27.21
C VAL A 484 -0.89 -0.55 26.51
N ALA A 485 -0.92 0.73 26.88
CA ALA A 485 -0.04 1.75 26.31
C ALA A 485 1.45 1.42 26.52
N GLU A 486 1.84 0.96 27.72
CA GLU A 486 3.21 0.53 28.00
C GLU A 486 3.68 -0.60 27.07
N VAL A 487 2.85 -1.62 26.85
CA VAL A 487 3.20 -2.74 25.97
C VAL A 487 3.33 -2.27 24.51
N LEU A 488 2.47 -1.35 24.06
CA LEU A 488 2.57 -0.75 22.71
C LEU A 488 3.85 0.07 22.54
N CYS A 489 4.34 0.74 23.59
CA CYS A 489 5.65 1.38 23.53
C CYS A 489 6.79 0.37 23.31
N THR A 490 6.71 -0.83 23.90
CA THR A 490 7.67 -1.93 23.62
C THR A 490 7.58 -2.40 22.17
N VAL A 491 6.36 -2.45 21.59
CA VAL A 491 6.16 -2.74 20.16
C VAL A 491 6.81 -1.68 19.28
N LYS A 492 6.60 -0.40 19.60
CA LYS A 492 7.22 0.74 18.89
C LYS A 492 8.74 0.69 18.95
N ALA A 493 9.30 0.39 20.13
CA ALA A 493 10.74 0.23 20.32
C ALA A 493 11.30 -1.02 19.63
N GLN A 494 10.45 -1.86 19.03
CA GLN A 494 10.80 -3.08 18.33
C GLN A 494 11.56 -4.09 19.21
N LEU A 495 11.28 -4.07 20.52
CA LEU A 495 11.94 -4.96 21.49
C LEU A 495 11.22 -6.32 21.64
N GLN A 496 10.16 -6.55 20.85
CA GLN A 496 9.43 -7.80 20.84
C GLN A 496 10.10 -8.84 19.93
N PRO A 497 10.03 -10.15 20.27
CA PRO A 497 10.50 -11.21 19.38
C PRO A 497 9.81 -11.17 18.02
N ALA A 498 10.59 -11.27 16.94
CA ALA A 498 10.08 -11.13 15.56
C ALA A 498 9.16 -12.28 15.11
N ASP A 499 9.19 -13.41 15.81
CA ASP A 499 8.41 -14.62 15.59
C ASP A 499 7.12 -14.67 16.42
N LYS A 500 6.75 -13.59 17.12
CA LYS A 500 5.52 -13.50 17.91
C LYS A 500 4.53 -12.50 17.33
N PRO A 501 3.24 -12.56 17.74
CA PRO A 501 2.30 -11.48 17.48
C PRO A 501 2.82 -10.13 18.01
N LEU A 502 2.30 -9.02 17.47
CA LEU A 502 2.72 -7.67 17.89
C LEU A 502 2.57 -7.49 19.41
N ALA A 503 1.43 -7.95 19.94
CA ALA A 503 1.20 -8.04 21.37
C ALA A 503 0.12 -9.09 21.64
N THR A 504 0.22 -9.76 22.79
CA THR A 504 -0.74 -10.74 23.28
C THR A 504 -1.21 -10.37 24.67
N PHE A 505 -2.50 -10.04 24.80
CA PHE A 505 -3.13 -9.59 26.04
C PHE A 505 -4.16 -10.57 26.54
N LEU A 506 -4.28 -10.71 27.87
CA LEU A 506 -5.43 -11.33 28.51
C LEU A 506 -6.16 -10.31 29.39
N PHE A 507 -7.35 -9.92 28.95
CA PHE A 507 -8.24 -8.99 29.64
C PHE A 507 -9.11 -9.76 30.63
N ALA A 508 -8.83 -9.59 31.92
CA ALA A 508 -9.50 -10.33 33.00
C ALA A 508 -10.34 -9.39 33.86
N GLY A 509 -11.59 -9.76 34.16
CA GLY A 509 -12.45 -8.95 35.01
C GLY A 509 -13.93 -9.30 34.81
N PRO A 510 -14.86 -8.59 35.45
CA PRO A 510 -16.28 -8.91 35.37
C PRO A 510 -16.88 -8.58 33.98
N THR A 511 -18.12 -8.98 33.76
CA THR A 511 -18.81 -8.68 32.48
C THR A 511 -19.17 -7.21 32.40
N GLY A 512 -19.09 -6.62 31.19
CA GLY A 512 -19.61 -5.27 30.95
C GLY A 512 -18.79 -4.10 31.52
N VAL A 513 -17.49 -4.29 31.80
CA VAL A 513 -16.59 -3.23 32.32
C VAL A 513 -15.72 -2.54 31.26
N GLY A 514 -15.84 -2.93 29.99
CA GLY A 514 -15.13 -2.27 28.87
C GLY A 514 -13.99 -3.07 28.23
N LYS A 515 -13.85 -4.37 28.50
CA LYS A 515 -12.84 -5.25 27.86
C LYS A 515 -12.90 -5.21 26.33
N THR A 516 -14.09 -5.46 25.77
CA THR A 516 -14.33 -5.40 24.32
C THR A 516 -14.22 -3.97 23.77
N GLU A 517 -14.56 -2.97 24.57
CA GLU A 517 -14.48 -1.57 24.16
C GLU A 517 -13.02 -1.13 23.97
N LEU A 518 -12.14 -1.47 24.92
CA LEU A 518 -10.71 -1.21 24.78
C LEU A 518 -10.12 -1.90 23.54
N ALA A 519 -10.56 -3.12 23.21
CA ALA A 519 -10.13 -3.83 21.99
C ALA A 519 -10.56 -3.10 20.70
N LYS A 520 -11.78 -2.56 20.64
CA LYS A 520 -12.25 -1.74 19.51
C LYS A 520 -11.46 -0.45 19.38
N ARG A 521 -11.24 0.25 20.50
CA ARG A 521 -10.45 1.49 20.53
C ARG A 521 -9.01 1.24 20.06
N LEU A 522 -8.44 0.10 20.43
CA LEU A 522 -7.13 -0.32 19.95
C LEU A 522 -7.13 -0.56 18.44
N ALA A 523 -8.15 -1.24 17.90
CA ALA A 523 -8.29 -1.44 16.46
C ALA A 523 -8.43 -0.11 15.71
N GLN A 524 -9.25 0.81 16.23
CA GLN A 524 -9.43 2.14 15.64
C GLN A 524 -8.14 2.99 15.68
N LEU A 525 -7.42 2.96 16.81
CA LEU A 525 -6.18 3.73 16.99
C LEU A 525 -5.05 3.18 16.11
N LEU A 526 -4.91 1.85 16.07
CA LEU A 526 -3.79 1.19 15.40
C LEU A 526 -4.06 0.84 13.95
N PHE A 527 -5.31 0.75 13.50
CA PHE A 527 -5.60 0.35 12.12
C PHE A 527 -6.54 1.30 11.40
N GLY A 528 -6.87 2.43 12.04
CA GLY A 528 -7.73 3.49 11.49
C GLY A 528 -9.21 3.13 11.37
N ASP A 529 -9.60 1.89 11.70
CA ASP A 529 -10.95 1.38 11.50
C ASP A 529 -11.30 0.31 12.54
N GLU A 530 -12.43 0.47 13.25
CA GLU A 530 -12.98 -0.53 14.17
C GLU A 530 -13.29 -1.88 13.47
N ALA A 531 -13.56 -1.88 12.16
CA ALA A 531 -13.76 -3.11 11.38
C ALA A 531 -12.52 -4.00 11.29
N ARG A 532 -11.35 -3.50 11.70
CA ARG A 532 -10.10 -4.27 11.87
C ARG A 532 -10.10 -5.15 13.12
N LEU A 533 -11.18 -5.14 13.91
CA LEU A 533 -11.40 -6.07 15.01
C LEU A 533 -12.04 -7.38 14.51
N VAL A 534 -11.25 -8.44 14.45
CA VAL A 534 -11.72 -9.79 14.15
C VAL A 534 -12.12 -10.48 15.45
N ARG A 535 -13.43 -10.62 15.70
CA ARG A 535 -13.97 -11.18 16.94
C ARG A 535 -14.47 -12.61 16.77
N PHE A 536 -14.11 -13.47 17.72
CA PHE A 536 -14.64 -14.83 17.87
C PHE A 536 -15.16 -15.01 19.31
N ASP A 537 -16.40 -15.50 19.44
CA ASP A 537 -16.99 -15.87 20.73
C ASP A 537 -16.62 -17.32 21.05
N MET A 538 -15.81 -17.54 22.09
CA MET A 538 -15.30 -18.88 22.43
C MET A 538 -16.36 -19.83 22.95
N SER A 539 -17.54 -19.34 23.34
CA SER A 539 -18.68 -20.19 23.67
C SER A 539 -19.20 -20.97 22.46
N GLU A 540 -19.04 -20.43 21.24
CA GLU A 540 -19.37 -21.15 19.99
C GLU A 540 -18.37 -22.27 19.67
N TYR A 541 -17.21 -22.28 20.33
CA TYR A 541 -16.10 -23.20 20.09
C TYR A 541 -15.81 -24.10 21.30
N ALA A 542 -16.83 -24.34 22.14
CA ALA A 542 -16.77 -25.28 23.25
C ALA A 542 -16.75 -26.75 22.79
N ASP A 543 -17.33 -27.03 21.62
CA ASP A 543 -17.37 -28.37 21.01
C ASP A 543 -16.09 -28.66 20.19
N PRO A 544 -15.56 -29.90 20.20
CA PRO A 544 -14.36 -30.26 19.44
C PRO A 544 -14.46 -29.98 17.93
N TRP A 545 -15.61 -30.24 17.30
CA TRP A 545 -15.79 -30.02 15.86
C TRP A 545 -15.84 -28.53 15.51
N ALA A 546 -16.50 -27.74 16.37
CA ALA A 546 -16.50 -26.29 16.22
C ALA A 546 -15.07 -25.73 16.35
N ALA A 547 -14.29 -26.20 17.34
CA ALA A 547 -12.89 -25.84 17.50
C ALA A 547 -12.07 -26.22 16.25
N GLU A 548 -12.20 -27.43 15.71
CA GLU A 548 -11.54 -27.82 14.46
C GLU A 548 -11.88 -26.88 13.28
N ARG A 549 -13.13 -26.43 13.17
CA ARG A 549 -13.55 -25.46 12.13
C ARG A 549 -12.86 -24.10 12.27
N LEU A 550 -12.62 -23.63 13.50
CA LEU A 550 -11.88 -22.38 13.75
C LEU A 550 -10.44 -22.49 13.27
N ILE A 551 -9.83 -23.67 13.48
CA ILE A 551 -8.40 -23.92 13.40
C ILE A 551 -7.99 -24.47 12.05
N ARG A 552 -8.45 -25.69 11.75
CA ARG A 552 -8.03 -26.50 10.61
C ARG A 552 -8.95 -26.32 9.40
N GLY A 553 -10.19 -25.90 9.63
CA GLY A 553 -11.22 -25.79 8.60
C GLY A 553 -12.01 -27.08 8.46
N SER A 554 -12.67 -27.27 7.31
CA SER A 554 -13.38 -28.50 6.96
C SER A 554 -12.78 -29.10 5.69
N ALA A 555 -13.18 -30.33 5.32
CA ALA A 555 -12.73 -30.95 4.06
C ALA A 555 -12.97 -30.03 2.84
N SER A 556 -14.03 -29.23 2.86
CA SER A 556 -14.43 -28.29 1.81
C SER A 556 -14.04 -26.82 2.06
N GLY A 557 -13.65 -26.41 3.28
CA GLY A 557 -13.43 -25.00 3.64
C GLY A 557 -12.15 -24.73 4.43
N ASP A 558 -11.65 -23.50 4.32
CA ASP A 558 -10.47 -23.01 5.07
C ASP A 558 -10.77 -22.90 6.57
N GLY A 559 -9.74 -22.93 7.44
CA GLY A 559 -9.91 -22.58 8.85
C GLY A 559 -10.38 -21.14 9.00
N LEU A 560 -11.38 -20.88 9.83
CA LEU A 560 -11.98 -19.54 9.94
C LEU A 560 -10.96 -18.49 10.40
N LEU A 561 -10.17 -18.81 11.43
CA LEU A 561 -9.16 -17.89 11.96
C LEU A 561 -8.02 -17.69 10.95
N THR A 562 -7.51 -18.80 10.38
CA THR A 562 -6.40 -18.75 9.42
C THR A 562 -6.78 -18.02 8.13
N ALA A 563 -7.99 -18.24 7.61
CA ALA A 563 -8.48 -17.55 6.41
C ALA A 563 -8.61 -16.04 6.64
N ARG A 564 -9.22 -15.63 7.75
CA ARG A 564 -9.41 -14.20 8.08
C ARG A 564 -8.08 -13.48 8.19
N LEU A 565 -7.10 -14.07 8.87
CA LEU A 565 -5.81 -13.43 9.07
C LEU A 565 -4.94 -13.40 7.81
N ARG A 566 -5.06 -14.39 6.91
CA ARG A 566 -4.40 -14.32 5.60
C ARG A 566 -4.97 -13.20 4.73
N GLN A 567 -6.28 -12.97 4.80
CA GLN A 567 -6.96 -11.88 4.09
C GLN A 567 -6.66 -10.51 4.71
N GLN A 568 -6.54 -10.44 6.04
CA GLN A 568 -6.36 -9.21 6.79
C GLN A 568 -5.29 -9.41 7.89
N PRO A 569 -3.99 -9.33 7.54
CA PRO A 569 -2.90 -9.62 8.47
C PRO A 569 -2.75 -8.57 9.58
N PHE A 570 -3.17 -7.33 9.31
CA PHE A 570 -3.16 -6.21 10.23
C PHE A 570 -4.53 -6.06 10.88
N ALA A 571 -4.67 -6.67 12.06
CA ALA A 571 -5.94 -6.75 12.77
C ALA A 571 -5.74 -6.91 14.29
N VAL A 572 -6.77 -6.55 15.05
CA VAL A 572 -6.93 -6.98 16.44
C VAL A 572 -7.78 -8.24 16.44
N VAL A 573 -7.25 -9.36 16.93
CA VAL A 573 -7.96 -10.63 17.05
C VAL A 573 -8.47 -10.76 18.48
N LEU A 574 -9.79 -10.74 18.66
CA LEU A 574 -10.45 -10.85 19.96
C LEU A 574 -11.07 -12.23 20.13
N LEU A 575 -10.55 -13.00 21.09
CA LEU A 575 -11.09 -14.28 21.54
C LEU A 575 -11.83 -14.06 22.86
N ASP A 576 -13.15 -13.93 22.77
CA ASP A 576 -14.01 -13.55 23.89
C ASP A 576 -14.37 -14.77 24.74
N GLU A 577 -14.30 -14.67 26.07
CA GLU A 577 -14.64 -15.74 27.04
C GLU A 577 -13.82 -17.04 26.87
N ILE A 578 -12.48 -16.91 26.79
CA ILE A 578 -11.59 -18.03 26.45
C ILE A 578 -11.66 -19.23 27.40
N GLU A 579 -12.10 -19.05 28.64
CA GLU A 579 -12.37 -20.14 29.58
C GLU A 579 -13.47 -21.12 29.12
N LYS A 580 -14.31 -20.72 28.15
CA LYS A 580 -15.40 -21.54 27.59
C LYS A 580 -14.97 -22.37 26.38
N ALA A 581 -13.81 -22.07 25.79
CA ALA A 581 -13.33 -22.80 24.61
C ALA A 581 -12.95 -24.25 24.94
N HIS A 582 -13.04 -25.11 23.92
CA HIS A 582 -12.46 -26.44 23.98
C HIS A 582 -10.93 -26.38 24.21
N PRO A 583 -10.31 -27.31 24.97
CA PRO A 583 -8.86 -27.32 25.22
C PRO A 583 -7.98 -27.28 23.96
N ALA A 584 -8.44 -27.84 22.84
CA ALA A 584 -7.74 -27.79 21.56
C ALA A 584 -7.50 -26.35 21.06
N VAL A 585 -8.37 -25.40 21.42
CA VAL A 585 -8.18 -23.97 21.13
C VAL A 585 -7.06 -23.39 22.01
N HIS A 586 -6.95 -23.83 23.27
CA HIS A 586 -5.87 -23.39 24.17
C HIS A 586 -4.50 -23.88 23.68
N ASP A 587 -4.41 -25.13 23.22
CA ASP A 587 -3.18 -25.70 22.66
C ASP A 587 -2.73 -24.94 21.41
N LEU A 588 -3.66 -24.53 20.56
CA LEU A 588 -3.37 -23.66 19.44
C LEU A 588 -2.82 -22.30 19.87
N LEU A 589 -3.38 -21.72 20.92
CA LEU A 589 -2.94 -20.41 21.38
C LEU A 589 -1.49 -20.44 21.87
N LEU A 590 -1.00 -21.59 22.35
CA LEU A 590 0.42 -21.78 22.62
C LEU A 590 1.25 -21.64 21.34
N GLN A 591 0.82 -22.24 20.24
CA GLN A 591 1.49 -22.13 18.95
C GLN A 591 1.42 -20.71 18.40
N VAL A 592 0.26 -20.06 18.47
CA VAL A 592 0.06 -18.71 17.94
C VAL A 592 0.82 -17.65 18.75
N ALA A 593 0.70 -17.66 20.08
CA ALA A 593 1.41 -16.73 20.95
C ALA A 593 2.92 -17.05 21.07
N GLY A 594 3.31 -18.30 20.78
CA GLY A 594 4.69 -18.76 20.83
C GLY A 594 5.47 -18.52 19.54
N GLU A 595 4.93 -18.92 18.40
CA GLU A 595 5.59 -18.95 17.09
C GLU A 595 4.92 -18.03 16.05
N GLY A 596 3.87 -17.29 16.42
CA GLY A 596 3.25 -16.30 15.54
C GLY A 596 2.64 -16.90 14.27
N ARG A 597 2.38 -18.21 14.23
CA ARG A 597 1.92 -18.90 13.04
C ARG A 597 0.94 -20.03 13.34
N LEU A 598 0.04 -20.27 12.41
CA LEU A 598 -0.94 -21.35 12.47
C LEU A 598 -1.17 -21.95 11.09
N THR A 599 -1.10 -23.27 10.96
CA THR A 599 -1.28 -23.97 9.69
C THR A 599 -2.62 -24.71 9.66
N ASP A 600 -3.38 -24.52 8.58
CA ASP A 600 -4.67 -25.20 8.38
C ASP A 600 -4.52 -26.64 7.83
N ALA A 601 -5.63 -27.38 7.70
CA ALA A 601 -5.62 -28.77 7.20
C ALA A 601 -5.10 -28.91 5.76
N ARG A 602 -5.09 -27.82 4.98
CA ARG A 602 -4.58 -27.79 3.60
C ARG A 602 -3.10 -27.43 3.53
N GLY A 603 -2.42 -27.34 4.68
CA GLY A 603 -1.01 -26.98 4.77
C GLY A 603 -0.74 -25.49 4.55
N ARG A 604 -1.76 -24.62 4.60
CA ARG A 604 -1.54 -23.18 4.45
C ARG A 604 -1.39 -22.51 5.80
N THR A 605 -0.29 -21.80 5.95
CA THR A 605 0.04 -21.08 7.17
C THR A 605 -0.55 -19.66 7.16
N ALA A 606 -1.06 -19.23 8.31
CA ALA A 606 -1.41 -17.86 8.63
C ALA A 606 -0.42 -17.32 9.68
N TYR A 607 0.08 -16.11 9.46
CA TYR A 607 1.06 -15.41 10.27
C TYR A 607 0.39 -14.30 11.10
N PHE A 608 0.66 -14.28 12.40
CA PHE A 608 0.14 -13.37 13.42
C PHE A 608 1.11 -12.25 13.79
N HIS A 609 2.31 -12.21 13.19
CA HIS A 609 3.36 -11.22 13.47
C HIS A 609 2.91 -9.75 13.37
N ASN A 610 1.80 -9.49 12.65
CA ASN A 610 1.26 -8.15 12.43
C ASN A 610 -0.11 -7.92 13.11
N ALA A 611 -0.53 -8.87 13.96
CA ALA A 611 -1.79 -8.82 14.67
C ALA A 611 -1.57 -8.66 16.17
N ILE A 612 -2.56 -8.05 16.83
CA ILE A 612 -2.65 -8.03 18.29
C ILE A 612 -3.68 -9.07 18.71
N LEU A 613 -3.26 -10.01 19.56
CA LEU A 613 -4.13 -11.04 20.09
C LEU A 613 -4.67 -10.60 21.46
N ILE A 614 -5.98 -10.52 21.60
CA ILE A 614 -6.66 -10.19 22.85
C ILE A 614 -7.54 -11.37 23.23
N LEU A 615 -7.28 -11.92 24.41
CA LEU A 615 -8.12 -12.91 25.05
C LEU A 615 -8.94 -12.18 26.12
N THR A 616 -10.23 -12.49 26.26
CA THR A 616 -11.01 -12.00 27.40
C THR A 616 -11.39 -13.15 28.31
N SER A 617 -11.48 -12.87 29.60
CA SER A 617 -11.98 -13.82 30.58
C SER A 617 -12.85 -13.15 31.63
N ASN A 618 -13.90 -13.83 32.07
CA ASN A 618 -14.79 -13.40 33.15
C ASN A 618 -14.43 -14.03 34.51
N LEU A 619 -13.33 -14.78 34.59
CA LEU A 619 -12.91 -15.48 35.80
C LEU A 619 -12.67 -14.54 36.99
N GLY A 620 -13.08 -14.99 38.18
CA GLY A 620 -13.05 -14.21 39.42
C GLY A 620 -14.17 -13.17 39.55
N GLY A 621 -15.05 -13.02 38.54
CA GLY A 621 -16.12 -12.01 38.52
C GLY A 621 -17.32 -12.29 39.43
N HIS A 622 -17.49 -13.52 39.94
CA HIS A 622 -18.67 -13.92 40.72
C HIS A 622 -18.47 -13.88 42.25
N GLU A 623 -17.24 -13.71 42.73
CA GLU A 623 -16.92 -13.72 44.17
C GLU A 623 -16.73 -12.28 44.68
N ARG A 624 -17.78 -11.71 45.28
CA ARG A 624 -17.63 -10.50 46.11
C ARG A 624 -17.07 -10.91 47.48
N ALA A 625 -15.94 -10.30 47.86
CA ALA A 625 -15.64 -10.13 49.27
C ALA A 625 -16.69 -9.17 49.85
N GLN A 626 -17.42 -9.58 50.90
CA GLN A 626 -18.28 -8.66 51.62
C GLN A 626 -17.40 -7.60 52.31
N PRO A 627 -17.65 -6.29 52.12
CA PRO A 627 -16.88 -5.26 52.78
C PRO A 627 -17.26 -5.22 54.27
N ILE A 628 -16.33 -5.59 55.15
CA ILE A 628 -16.38 -5.28 56.59
C ILE A 628 -15.95 -3.82 56.73
N GLY A 629 -16.86 -2.96 57.21
CA GLY A 629 -16.71 -1.51 57.14
C GLY A 629 -15.59 -0.89 57.97
N LEU A 630 -14.94 0.15 57.42
CA LEU A 630 -14.73 1.49 58.02
C LEU A 630 -14.08 2.44 56.96
N ALA A 631 -14.42 3.73 57.05
CA ALA A 631 -14.23 4.83 56.11
C ALA A 631 -12.88 4.97 55.35
N ALA A 632 -13.03 5.30 54.04
CA ALA A 632 -12.22 6.14 53.14
C ALA A 632 -10.69 5.93 52.97
N ARG A 633 -9.97 5.35 53.93
CA ARG A 633 -8.57 4.91 53.77
C ARG A 633 -8.44 3.49 53.21
N VAL A 634 -9.55 2.78 53.04
CA VAL A 634 -9.63 1.37 52.62
C VAL A 634 -9.86 1.19 51.10
N ALA A 635 -10.34 2.22 50.39
CA ALA A 635 -10.76 2.09 48.99
C ALA A 635 -9.62 1.74 48.01
N THR A 636 -8.43 2.34 48.18
CA THR A 636 -7.25 2.04 47.36
C THR A 636 -6.73 0.61 47.60
N ASP A 637 -6.84 0.14 48.84
CA ASP A 637 -6.50 -1.22 49.26
C ASP A 637 -7.46 -2.26 48.68
N GLU A 638 -8.75 -1.93 48.61
CA GLU A 638 -9.80 -2.81 48.09
C GLU A 638 -9.68 -3.00 46.57
N ARG A 639 -9.47 -1.92 45.81
CA ARG A 639 -9.24 -1.99 44.35
C ARG A 639 -7.98 -2.78 44.01
N THR A 640 -6.90 -2.58 44.75
CA THR A 640 -5.66 -3.35 44.56
C THR A 640 -5.88 -4.84 44.84
N ARG A 641 -6.61 -5.19 45.90
CA ARG A 641 -6.97 -6.58 46.23
C ARG A 641 -7.89 -7.21 45.17
N GLU A 642 -8.81 -6.44 44.59
CA GLU A 642 -9.69 -6.87 43.51
C GLU A 642 -8.90 -7.23 42.26
N LEU A 643 -8.02 -6.35 41.78
CA LEU A 643 -7.17 -6.61 40.62
C LEU A 643 -6.24 -7.82 40.84
N ALA A 644 -5.71 -7.98 42.06
CA ALA A 644 -4.91 -9.15 42.44
C ALA A 644 -5.73 -10.46 42.41
N ARG A 645 -7.01 -10.42 42.80
CA ARG A 645 -7.92 -11.57 42.75
C ARG A 645 -8.14 -12.04 41.31
N TYR A 646 -8.37 -11.13 40.36
CA TYR A 646 -8.53 -11.50 38.95
C TYR A 646 -7.28 -12.13 38.37
N ARG A 647 -6.11 -11.60 38.70
CA ARG A 647 -4.83 -12.21 38.32
C ARG A 647 -4.69 -13.62 38.90
N ALA A 648 -4.98 -13.80 40.18
CA ALA A 648 -4.91 -15.12 40.83
C ALA A 648 -5.90 -16.12 40.22
N ALA A 649 -7.13 -15.70 39.93
CA ALA A 649 -8.15 -16.55 39.30
C ALA A 649 -7.74 -17.02 37.90
N VAL A 650 -7.16 -16.12 37.10
CA VAL A 650 -6.58 -16.45 35.79
C VAL A 650 -5.42 -17.43 35.93
N THR A 651 -4.50 -17.19 36.87
CA THR A 651 -3.34 -18.06 37.11
C THR A 651 -3.75 -19.46 37.57
N ALA A 652 -4.87 -19.58 38.29
CA ALA A 652 -5.41 -20.87 38.71
C ALA A 652 -6.12 -21.62 37.58
N ALA A 653 -6.77 -20.91 36.65
CA ALA A 653 -7.59 -21.53 35.61
C ALA A 653 -6.82 -21.92 34.35
N PHE A 654 -5.79 -21.16 33.98
CA PHE A 654 -4.99 -21.42 32.79
C PHE A 654 -3.63 -22.02 33.14
N ARG A 655 -3.14 -22.88 32.25
CA ARG A 655 -1.83 -23.50 32.39
C ARG A 655 -0.70 -22.46 32.36
N PRO A 656 0.37 -22.62 33.17
CA PRO A 656 1.51 -21.70 33.17
C PRO A 656 2.14 -21.50 31.78
N GLU A 657 2.14 -22.54 30.95
CA GLU A 657 2.68 -22.49 29.59
C GLU A 657 1.97 -21.45 28.72
N LEU A 658 0.65 -21.28 28.87
CA LEU A 658 -0.11 -20.27 28.13
C LEU A 658 0.16 -18.87 28.68
N LEU A 659 0.17 -18.74 30.01
CA LEU A 659 0.36 -17.45 30.69
C LEU A 659 1.74 -16.86 30.40
N ASN A 660 2.78 -17.69 30.35
CA ASN A 660 4.15 -17.28 30.02
C ASN A 660 4.33 -16.84 28.55
N ARG A 661 3.34 -17.07 27.69
CA ARG A 661 3.33 -16.61 26.29
C ARG A 661 2.57 -15.30 26.09
N LEU A 662 1.87 -14.83 27.11
CA LEU A 662 1.18 -13.53 27.09
C LEU A 662 2.17 -12.41 27.44
N ASP A 663 2.06 -11.27 26.77
CA ASP A 663 2.86 -10.09 27.10
C ASP A 663 2.35 -9.40 28.38
N ALA A 664 1.03 -9.41 28.58
CA ALA A 664 0.43 -8.86 29.80
C ALA A 664 -0.95 -9.43 30.11
N ILE A 665 -1.20 -9.66 31.41
CA ILE A 665 -2.54 -9.86 31.98
C ILE A 665 -3.04 -8.50 32.47
N ILE A 666 -4.13 -8.04 31.86
CA ILE A 666 -4.73 -6.72 32.10
C ILE A 666 -6.01 -6.91 32.93
N PRO A 667 -5.96 -6.63 34.25
CA PRO A 667 -7.15 -6.72 35.09
C PRO A 667 -8.05 -5.49 34.91
N PHE A 668 -9.36 -5.72 34.88
CA PHE A 668 -10.42 -4.71 34.84
C PHE A 668 -11.25 -4.82 36.10
N HIS A 669 -11.43 -3.70 36.82
CA HIS A 669 -12.23 -3.67 38.04
C HIS A 669 -13.72 -3.38 37.76
N HIS A 670 -14.58 -3.65 38.73
CA HIS A 670 -15.98 -3.21 38.68
C HIS A 670 -16.10 -1.69 38.53
N LEU A 671 -17.16 -1.25 37.87
CA LEU A 671 -17.52 0.16 37.79
C LEU A 671 -18.33 0.55 39.02
N ASP A 672 -17.97 1.66 39.67
CA ASP A 672 -18.77 2.26 40.74
C ASP A 672 -19.99 3.03 40.20
N GLY A 673 -20.86 3.50 41.08
CA GLY A 673 -22.11 4.17 40.70
C GLY A 673 -21.89 5.44 39.86
N GLU A 674 -20.86 6.23 40.18
CA GLU A 674 -20.51 7.45 39.43
C GLU A 674 -20.00 7.09 38.03
N GLN A 675 -19.12 6.09 37.95
CA GLN A 675 -18.61 5.56 36.68
C GLN A 675 -19.74 5.01 35.80
N ILE A 676 -20.75 4.33 36.38
CA ILE A 676 -21.90 3.83 35.62
C ILE A 676 -22.79 4.96 35.12
N ALA A 677 -22.97 6.04 35.89
CA ALA A 677 -23.65 7.24 35.42
C ALA A 677 -22.90 7.90 34.25
N ALA A 678 -21.57 7.95 34.30
CA ALA A 678 -20.77 8.44 33.18
C ALA A 678 -20.90 7.54 31.93
N VAL A 679 -20.94 6.21 32.09
CA VAL A 679 -21.22 5.29 30.98
C VAL A 679 -22.64 5.47 30.43
N ALA A 680 -23.63 5.71 31.28
CA ALA A 680 -25.00 6.02 30.86
C ALA A 680 -25.04 7.30 30.02
N ARG A 681 -24.30 8.35 30.42
CA ARG A 681 -24.18 9.60 29.67
C ARG A 681 -23.59 9.36 28.28
N LEU A 682 -22.52 8.56 28.17
CA LEU A 682 -21.95 8.18 26.86
C LEU A 682 -22.96 7.43 25.99
N ALA A 683 -23.67 6.45 26.55
CA ALA A 683 -24.66 5.67 25.82
C ALA A 683 -25.88 6.51 25.36
N ILE A 684 -26.27 7.52 26.14
CA ILE A 684 -27.31 8.50 25.79
C ILE A 684 -26.81 9.46 24.68
N GLY A 685 -25.53 9.84 24.71
CA GLY A 685 -24.89 10.57 23.61
C GLY A 685 -24.96 9.79 22.30
N GLU A 686 -24.58 8.50 22.30
CA GLU A 686 -24.72 7.62 21.14
C GLU A 686 -26.18 7.46 20.69
N LEU A 687 -27.14 7.50 21.62
CA LEU A 687 -28.56 7.47 21.29
C LEU A 687 -28.96 8.71 20.47
N ALA A 688 -28.47 9.90 20.84
CA ALA A 688 -28.76 11.15 20.14
C ALA A 688 -28.29 11.15 18.67
N GLU A 689 -27.22 10.42 18.37
CA GLU A 689 -26.67 10.26 17.02
C GLU A 689 -27.43 9.24 16.15
N ARG A 690 -28.39 8.48 16.71
CA ARG A 690 -29.14 7.48 15.94
C ARG A 690 -29.91 8.17 14.80
N ARG A 691 -29.87 7.55 13.61
CA ARG A 691 -30.48 8.05 12.37
C ARG A 691 -31.90 8.59 12.55
N GLY A 692 -32.74 7.92 13.36
CA GLY A 692 -34.12 8.36 13.62
C GLY A 692 -34.25 9.72 14.30
N LEU A 693 -33.33 10.07 15.21
CA LEU A 693 -33.33 11.37 15.90
C LEU A 693 -32.67 12.46 15.04
N VAL A 694 -31.55 12.12 14.38
CA VAL A 694 -30.82 13.03 13.50
C VAL A 694 -31.66 13.46 12.29
N GLN A 695 -32.33 12.51 11.60
CA GLN A 695 -33.18 12.84 10.46
C GLN A 695 -34.41 13.66 10.84
N ALA A 696 -34.97 13.44 12.02
CA ALA A 696 -36.08 14.23 12.56
C ALA A 696 -35.61 15.58 13.16
N ASN A 697 -34.30 15.85 13.18
CA ASN A 697 -33.69 17.04 13.76
C ASN A 697 -34.14 17.29 15.22
N LEU A 698 -34.24 16.20 15.98
CA LEU A 698 -34.67 16.21 17.37
C LEU A 698 -33.49 16.56 18.30
N GLY A 699 -33.71 17.46 19.25
CA GLY A 699 -32.80 17.63 20.38
C GLY A 699 -33.11 16.61 21.47
N LEU A 700 -32.10 16.14 22.19
CA LEU A 700 -32.25 15.29 23.37
C LEU A 700 -31.64 16.00 24.57
N ASP A 701 -32.48 16.36 25.54
CA ASP A 701 -32.10 16.93 26.82
C ASP A 701 -32.46 15.95 27.94
N VAL A 702 -31.48 15.54 28.75
CA VAL A 702 -31.65 14.58 29.84
C VAL A 702 -31.01 15.17 31.09
N SER A 703 -31.79 15.34 32.16
CA SER A 703 -31.27 15.89 33.42
C SER A 703 -30.26 14.94 34.07
N ASP A 704 -29.34 15.48 34.86
CA ASP A 704 -28.37 14.68 35.61
C ASP A 704 -29.06 13.71 36.59
N ARG A 705 -30.20 14.13 37.16
CA ARG A 705 -31.02 13.28 38.03
C ARG A 705 -31.67 12.14 37.23
N ALA A 706 -32.15 12.40 36.02
CA ALA A 706 -32.65 11.35 35.14
C ALA A 706 -31.54 10.38 34.72
N ILE A 707 -30.33 10.88 34.42
CA ILE A 707 -29.15 10.03 34.13
C ILE A 707 -28.83 9.16 35.34
N ALA A 708 -28.82 9.73 36.56
CA ALA A 708 -28.57 8.98 37.78
C ALA A 708 -29.65 7.92 38.05
N THR A 709 -30.93 8.23 37.84
CA THR A 709 -32.05 7.28 37.96
C THR A 709 -31.93 6.15 36.95
N LEU A 710 -31.65 6.46 35.68
CA LEU A 710 -31.44 5.47 34.62
C LEU A 710 -30.20 4.60 34.89
N ALA A 711 -29.13 5.20 35.40
CA ALA A 711 -27.92 4.48 35.78
C ALA A 711 -28.19 3.53 36.96
N ALA A 712 -28.90 3.99 37.98
CA ALA A 712 -29.29 3.18 39.14
C ALA A 712 -30.25 2.02 38.76
N GLY A 713 -31.21 2.28 37.87
CA GLY A 713 -32.14 1.26 37.36
C GLY A 713 -31.47 0.23 36.45
N GLY A 714 -30.41 0.63 35.74
CA GLY A 714 -29.56 -0.26 34.93
C GLY A 714 -28.43 -0.93 35.71
N TYR A 715 -28.20 -0.54 36.97
CA TYR A 715 -27.11 -1.04 37.80
C TYR A 715 -27.48 -2.38 38.44
N ALA A 716 -27.09 -3.45 37.77
CA ALA A 716 -26.93 -4.75 38.41
C ALA A 716 -25.42 -5.01 38.54
N ALA A 717 -24.88 -4.93 39.76
CA ALA A 717 -23.44 -5.11 40.01
C ALA A 717 -22.85 -6.41 39.43
N ALA A 718 -23.67 -7.45 39.22
CA ALA A 718 -23.26 -8.71 38.62
C ALA A 718 -23.16 -8.71 37.07
N TRP A 719 -23.70 -7.70 36.38
CA TRP A 719 -23.86 -7.70 34.91
C TRP A 719 -23.23 -6.47 34.20
N GLY A 720 -22.63 -5.55 34.96
CA GLY A 720 -21.93 -4.36 34.45
C GLY A 720 -22.77 -3.45 33.54
N ALA A 721 -22.12 -2.69 32.65
CA ALA A 721 -22.78 -1.77 31.71
C ALA A 721 -23.61 -2.47 30.60
N ARG A 722 -23.55 -3.81 30.49
CA ARG A 722 -24.34 -4.56 29.50
C ARG A 722 -25.83 -4.59 29.87
N ALA A 723 -26.14 -4.62 31.16
CA ALA A 723 -27.51 -4.48 31.67
C ALA A 723 -28.04 -3.05 31.46
N LEU A 724 -27.17 -2.04 31.61
CA LEU A 724 -27.50 -0.64 31.42
C LEU A 724 -28.05 -0.35 30.01
N ARG A 725 -27.43 -0.89 28.94
CA ARG A 725 -27.92 -0.64 27.58
C ARG A 725 -29.32 -1.18 27.34
N ARG A 726 -29.61 -2.40 27.84
CA ARG A 726 -30.97 -2.97 27.79
C ARG A 726 -31.97 -2.15 28.61
N HIS A 727 -31.53 -1.68 29.77
CA HIS A 727 -32.35 -0.82 30.62
C HIS A 727 -32.65 0.52 29.93
N LEU A 728 -31.66 1.17 29.32
CA LEU A 728 -31.86 2.39 28.52
C LEU A 728 -32.80 2.15 27.33
N ASP A 729 -32.67 1.02 26.65
CA ASP A 729 -33.59 0.70 25.54
C ASP A 729 -35.05 0.52 26.05
N ALA A 730 -35.25 -0.08 27.23
CA ALA A 730 -36.57 -0.25 27.83
C ALA A 730 -37.14 1.03 28.45
N ALA A 731 -36.32 1.79 29.18
CA ALA A 731 -36.72 2.96 29.97
C ALA A 731 -36.74 4.27 29.19
N LEU A 732 -35.91 4.40 28.14
CA LEU A 732 -35.77 5.63 27.37
C LEU A 732 -36.15 5.44 25.89
N VAL A 733 -35.53 4.48 25.20
CA VAL A 733 -35.71 4.33 23.74
C VAL A 733 -37.13 3.88 23.39
N THR A 734 -37.66 2.89 24.10
CA THR A 734 -39.00 2.35 23.80
C THR A 734 -40.11 3.37 24.04
N PRO A 735 -40.15 4.11 25.18
CA PRO A 735 -41.11 5.18 25.38
C PRO A 735 -40.97 6.30 24.34
N LEU A 736 -39.73 6.71 24.03
CA LEU A 736 -39.47 7.73 23.02
C LEU A 736 -39.94 7.29 21.62
N ALA A 737 -39.63 6.07 21.21
CA ALA A 737 -40.05 5.54 19.91
C ALA A 737 -41.58 5.49 19.77
N ARG A 738 -42.30 5.08 20.83
CA ARG A 738 -43.77 5.09 20.86
C ARG A 738 -44.32 6.51 20.75
N LEU A 739 -43.71 7.45 21.47
CA LEU A 739 -44.13 8.85 21.47
C LEU A 739 -43.90 9.51 20.10
N LEU A 740 -42.73 9.29 19.48
CA LEU A 740 -42.42 9.78 18.15
C LEU A 740 -43.31 9.14 17.06
N ALA A 741 -43.58 7.84 17.15
CA ALA A 741 -44.49 7.17 16.22
C ALA A 741 -45.92 7.75 16.28
N ARG A 742 -46.38 8.14 17.47
CA ARG A 742 -47.68 8.79 17.66
C ARG A 742 -47.71 10.23 17.12
N LEU A 743 -46.62 10.99 17.32
CA LEU A 743 -46.53 12.40 16.91
C LEU A 743 -46.21 12.58 15.42
N GLY A 744 -45.58 11.60 14.78
CA GLY A 744 -45.24 11.64 13.37
C GLY A 744 -44.40 12.88 13.00
N LYS A 745 -44.80 13.58 11.94
CA LYS A 745 -44.10 14.79 11.45
C LYS A 745 -44.14 15.96 12.44
N ASP A 746 -45.11 16.00 13.36
CA ASP A 746 -45.24 17.09 14.33
C ASP A 746 -44.09 17.12 15.35
N ALA A 747 -43.39 16.00 15.53
CA ALA A 747 -42.20 15.93 16.36
C ALA A 747 -40.94 16.49 15.66
N HIS A 748 -40.94 16.72 14.35
CA HIS A 748 -39.73 17.20 13.66
C HIS A 748 -39.26 18.56 14.21
N GLY A 749 -37.97 18.66 14.53
CA GLY A 749 -37.40 19.88 15.10
C GLY A 749 -37.75 20.16 16.57
N ALA A 750 -38.46 19.26 17.24
CA ALA A 750 -38.83 19.35 18.65
C ALA A 750 -37.65 19.04 19.59
N LEU A 751 -37.83 19.34 20.88
CA LEU A 751 -36.92 18.94 21.94
C LEU A 751 -37.54 17.77 22.72
N VAL A 752 -36.80 16.66 22.80
CA VAL A 752 -37.10 15.55 23.71
C VAL A 752 -36.48 15.89 25.04
N VAL A 753 -37.30 15.97 26.08
CA VAL A 753 -36.89 16.26 27.44
C VAL A 753 -37.14 15.02 28.28
N VAL A 754 -36.10 14.57 28.99
CA VAL A 754 -36.14 13.41 29.88
C VAL A 754 -35.86 13.89 31.30
N ARG A 755 -36.76 13.58 32.23
CA ARG A 755 -36.71 13.97 33.65
C ARG A 755 -37.00 12.77 34.54
N ALA A 756 -36.47 12.79 35.77
CA ALA A 756 -36.81 11.81 36.80
C ALA A 756 -38.21 12.08 37.37
N ASP A 757 -38.87 11.04 37.87
CA ASP A 757 -40.20 11.20 38.48
C ASP A 757 -40.13 12.09 39.72
N GLY A 758 -41.05 13.06 39.81
CA GLY A 758 -41.08 14.05 40.89
C GLY A 758 -39.99 15.13 40.78
N GLU A 759 -39.22 15.15 39.68
CA GLU A 759 -38.40 16.30 39.30
C GLU A 759 -39.34 17.36 38.71
N GLU A 760 -39.37 18.55 39.33
CA GLU A 760 -40.08 19.67 38.74
C GLU A 760 -39.46 19.98 37.37
N ALA A 761 -40.33 20.27 36.40
CA ALA A 761 -39.94 20.82 35.12
C ALA A 761 -39.04 22.04 35.37
N ASP A 762 -37.77 21.98 34.96
CA ASP A 762 -36.85 23.12 35.04
C ASP A 762 -37.54 24.39 34.53
N LEU A 763 -37.25 25.52 35.18
CA LEU A 763 -37.65 26.86 34.72
C LEU A 763 -37.15 27.19 33.28
N ASP A 764 -36.25 26.35 32.72
CA ASP A 764 -35.63 26.45 31.39
C ASP A 764 -36.32 25.62 30.27
N LEU A 765 -37.49 25.01 30.52
CA LEU A 765 -38.23 24.34 29.43
C LEU A 765 -38.61 25.35 28.33
N PRO A 766 -38.39 25.02 27.04
CA PRO A 766 -38.72 25.95 25.95
C PRO A 766 -40.21 26.29 25.99
N SER A 767 -40.54 27.59 25.91
CA SER A 767 -41.90 28.16 25.98
C SER A 767 -42.85 27.75 24.83
N GLY A 768 -42.52 26.71 24.07
CA GLY A 768 -43.40 26.17 23.03
C GLY A 768 -44.35 25.08 23.56
N ALA A 769 -45.33 24.74 22.72
CA ALA A 769 -46.39 23.82 23.10
C ALA A 769 -45.86 22.42 23.44
N HIS A 770 -46.25 21.90 24.61
CA HIS A 770 -46.07 20.49 24.96
C HIS A 770 -46.83 19.61 23.94
N LEU A 771 -46.09 18.82 23.16
CA LEU A 771 -46.66 17.97 22.09
C LEU A 771 -47.14 16.62 22.64
N GLY A 772 -46.53 16.15 23.72
CA GLY A 772 -46.98 14.97 24.44
C GLY A 772 -45.89 14.37 25.30
N ALA A 773 -46.29 13.58 26.29
CA ALA A 773 -45.40 12.83 27.15
C ALA A 773 -45.70 11.32 27.09
N SER A 774 -44.70 10.52 27.39
CA SER A 774 -44.86 9.11 27.72
C SER A 774 -45.36 8.96 29.16
N PRO A 775 -46.03 7.86 29.50
CA PRO A 775 -46.13 7.42 30.90
C PRO A 775 -44.74 7.31 31.53
N SER A 776 -44.64 7.48 32.84
CA SER A 776 -43.40 7.16 33.57
C SER A 776 -43.02 5.70 33.31
N ALA A 777 -41.76 5.49 32.95
CA ALA A 777 -41.16 4.18 32.79
C ALA A 777 -39.86 4.15 33.59
N HIS A 778 -39.77 3.23 34.56
CA HIS A 778 -38.57 3.06 35.38
C HIS A 778 -38.08 4.32 36.11
N GLY A 779 -39.01 5.17 36.57
CA GLY A 779 -38.68 6.37 37.34
C GLY A 779 -38.26 7.57 36.49
N VAL A 780 -38.44 7.50 35.16
CA VAL A 780 -38.25 8.65 34.26
C VAL A 780 -39.46 8.87 33.36
N THR A 781 -39.67 10.13 33.01
CA THR A 781 -40.67 10.57 32.03
C THR A 781 -40.00 11.16 30.80
N VAL A 782 -40.53 10.84 29.63
CA VAL A 782 -40.08 11.38 28.34
C VAL A 782 -41.16 12.30 27.79
N ALA A 783 -40.85 13.57 27.63
CA ALA A 783 -41.75 14.57 27.06
C ALA A 783 -41.18 15.16 25.77
N VAL A 784 -42.06 15.49 24.83
CA VAL A 784 -41.69 16.16 23.59
C VAL A 784 -42.31 17.55 23.60
N TRP A 785 -41.45 18.56 23.46
CA TRP A 785 -41.83 19.96 23.46
C TRP A 785 -41.58 20.54 22.08
N ARG A 786 -42.60 21.21 21.52
CA ARG A 786 -42.40 22.07 20.36
C ARG A 786 -41.44 23.15 20.81
N ARG A 787 -40.33 23.34 20.10
CA ARG A 787 -39.44 24.47 20.41
C ARG A 787 -40.23 25.77 20.24
N GLY A 788 -40.32 26.57 21.30
CA GLY A 788 -40.82 27.94 21.25
C GLY A 788 -40.12 28.69 20.12
N GLY A 789 -40.91 29.43 19.33
CA GLY A 789 -40.53 29.93 18.01
C GLY A 789 -39.15 30.59 18.01
N ALA A 790 -38.36 30.32 16.97
CA ALA A 790 -37.13 30.95 16.48
C ALA A 790 -36.15 31.65 17.46
N GLY A 791 -36.59 32.44 18.44
CA GLY A 791 -35.83 33.12 19.48
C GLY A 791 -35.03 32.20 20.40
N GLY A 792 -35.60 31.16 21.02
CA GLY A 792 -34.84 30.29 21.94
C GLY A 792 -33.72 29.48 21.26
N ARG A 793 -33.92 29.08 20.00
CA ARG A 793 -32.89 28.40 19.20
C ARG A 793 -31.84 29.40 18.69
N ARG A 794 -32.22 30.65 18.40
CA ARG A 794 -31.27 31.74 18.12
C ARG A 794 -30.46 32.11 19.37
N ASN A 795 -31.08 32.12 20.54
CA ASN A 795 -30.44 32.44 21.81
C ASN A 795 -29.44 31.37 22.24
N ALA A 796 -29.85 30.10 22.22
CA ALA A 796 -28.94 28.99 22.47
C ALA A 796 -27.82 28.89 21.42
N LYS A 797 -28.13 29.10 20.13
CA LYS A 797 -27.10 29.15 19.08
C LYS A 797 -26.15 30.32 19.28
N GLY A 798 -26.65 31.45 19.75
CA GLY A 798 -25.88 32.64 20.05
C GLY A 798 -24.91 32.44 21.21
N ALA A 799 -25.38 31.88 22.33
CA ALA A 799 -24.54 31.50 23.45
C ALA A 799 -23.49 30.43 23.06
N LEU A 800 -23.86 29.44 22.26
CA LEU A 800 -22.92 28.43 21.73
C LEU A 800 -21.85 29.05 20.82
N LEU A 801 -22.18 30.11 20.07
CA LEU A 801 -21.25 30.83 19.22
C LEU A 801 -20.22 31.62 20.06
N ALA A 802 -20.68 32.31 21.12
CA ALA A 802 -19.78 32.95 22.09
C ALA A 802 -18.85 31.93 22.77
N ALA A 803 -19.41 30.80 23.21
CA ALA A 803 -18.66 29.72 23.82
C ALA A 803 -17.63 29.05 22.87
N ALA A 804 -17.97 28.94 21.58
CA ALA A 804 -17.04 28.43 20.58
C ALA A 804 -15.83 29.36 20.39
N ALA A 805 -16.09 30.67 20.25
CA ALA A 805 -15.02 31.68 20.14
C ALA A 805 -14.13 31.70 21.39
N ARG A 806 -14.72 31.58 22.60
CA ARG A 806 -13.96 31.52 23.85
C ARG A 806 -13.08 30.27 23.94
N ARG A 807 -13.60 29.09 23.58
CA ARG A 807 -12.82 27.83 23.58
C ARG A 807 -11.69 27.85 22.59
N GLU A 808 -11.91 28.43 21.42
CA GLU A 808 -10.84 28.64 20.44
C GLU A 808 -9.74 29.52 21.04
N ALA A 809 -10.11 30.59 21.74
CA ALA A 809 -9.16 31.46 22.43
C ALA A 809 -8.36 30.74 23.53
N ASP A 810 -9.00 29.90 24.35
CA ASP A 810 -8.31 29.05 25.32
C ASP A 810 -7.33 28.09 24.66
N GLY A 811 -7.76 27.43 23.58
CA GLY A 811 -6.93 26.50 22.84
C GLY A 811 -5.65 27.16 22.34
N TRP A 812 -5.76 28.39 21.83
CA TRP A 812 -4.61 29.18 21.40
C TRP A 812 -3.68 29.59 22.55
N MET A 813 -4.23 30.01 23.68
CA MET A 813 -3.46 30.40 24.87
C MET A 813 -2.78 29.21 25.57
N ALA A 814 -3.26 27.99 25.33
CA ALA A 814 -2.69 26.76 25.87
C ALA A 814 -1.56 26.15 25.01
N ARG A 815 -1.34 26.63 23.78
CA ARG A 815 -0.27 26.12 22.90
C ARG A 815 1.12 26.47 23.41
N ASP A 816 2.12 25.70 22.99
CA ASP A 816 3.54 25.90 23.30
C ASP A 816 3.99 27.34 23.01
N LEU A 817 3.55 27.91 21.90
CA LEU A 817 3.83 29.29 21.50
C LEU A 817 3.49 30.34 22.58
N ALA A 818 2.32 30.25 23.21
CA ALA A 818 1.93 31.17 24.28
C ALA A 818 2.67 30.82 25.59
N THR A 819 2.83 29.52 25.86
CA THR A 819 3.57 29.03 27.04
C THR A 819 5.03 29.47 27.05
N ASP A 820 5.67 29.52 25.89
CA ASP A 820 7.06 29.97 25.71
C ASP A 820 7.20 31.46 26.01
N VAL A 821 6.30 32.30 25.51
CA VAL A 821 6.30 33.73 25.83
C VAL A 821 6.09 33.96 27.32
N ARG A 822 5.18 33.22 27.97
CA ARG A 822 5.00 33.26 29.43
C ARG A 822 6.29 32.91 30.16
N THR A 823 6.94 31.81 29.77
CA THR A 823 8.18 31.33 30.39
C THR A 823 9.32 32.35 30.22
N GLN A 824 9.44 32.96 29.04
CA GLN A 824 10.45 34.00 28.77
C GLN A 824 10.20 35.27 29.58
N ARG A 825 8.93 35.69 29.73
CA ARG A 825 8.58 36.83 30.60
C ARG A 825 8.97 36.59 32.05
N ASP A 826 8.66 35.41 32.58
CA ASP A 826 9.01 35.04 33.95
C ASP A 826 10.53 34.99 34.13
N TRP A 827 11.26 34.48 33.13
CA TRP A 827 12.72 34.49 33.10
C TRP A 827 13.28 35.92 33.07
N LEU A 828 12.80 36.81 32.19
CA LEU A 828 13.24 38.21 32.08
C LEU A 828 12.97 38.99 33.37
N ARG A 829 11.79 38.81 33.98
CA ARG A 829 11.46 39.38 35.30
C ARG A 829 12.43 38.93 36.38
N ALA A 830 12.77 37.64 36.40
CA ALA A 830 13.74 37.10 37.34
C ALA A 830 15.17 37.63 37.10
N GLN A 831 15.57 37.90 35.85
CA GLN A 831 16.87 38.49 35.53
C GLN A 831 16.95 39.97 35.94
N LEU A 832 15.92 40.76 35.67
CA LEU A 832 15.86 42.18 36.06
C LEU A 832 15.82 42.35 37.58
N ALA A 833 15.05 41.52 38.29
CA ALA A 833 15.02 41.51 39.76
C ALA A 833 16.39 41.15 40.39
N ARG A 834 17.24 40.40 39.68
CA ARG A 834 18.63 40.10 40.09
C ARG A 834 19.61 41.22 39.76
N GLY A 835 19.33 42.02 38.73
CA GLY A 835 20.11 43.20 38.35
C GLY A 835 19.96 44.38 39.31
N ASP A 836 18.79 44.50 39.95
CA ASP A 836 18.50 45.55 40.95
C ASP A 836 19.07 45.27 42.36
N ALA A 837 19.66 44.10 42.60
CA ALA A 837 20.25 43.76 43.88
C ALA A 837 21.54 44.59 44.12
N GLN A 838 21.42 45.68 44.89
CA GLN A 838 22.57 46.42 45.41
C GLN A 838 23.54 45.47 46.14
N PRO A 839 24.88 45.69 46.05
CA PRO A 839 25.86 44.84 46.71
C PRO A 839 25.86 45.08 48.24
N GLY A 840 24.87 44.52 48.93
CA GLY A 840 24.74 44.50 50.38
C GLY A 840 25.28 43.21 50.98
N ALA A 841 26.25 43.35 51.89
CA ALA A 841 27.00 42.35 52.64
C ALA A 841 26.33 40.98 52.92
N GLY A 842 26.95 39.88 52.46
CA GLY A 842 26.65 38.54 53.00
C GLY A 842 27.14 37.33 52.21
N ARG A 843 28.26 36.74 52.69
CA ARG A 843 28.78 35.36 52.48
C ARG A 843 29.41 34.95 51.14
N LYS A 844 30.55 34.26 51.30
CA LYS A 844 31.49 33.74 50.31
C LYS A 844 30.87 32.63 49.44
N GLY A 845 30.57 32.95 48.19
CA GLY A 845 30.32 32.02 47.10
C GLY A 845 30.58 32.76 45.77
N LYS A 846 31.22 32.10 44.81
CA LYS A 846 31.70 32.67 43.52
C LYS A 846 30.76 33.76 42.96
N ARG A 847 31.21 35.04 43.03
CA ARG A 847 30.51 36.20 42.46
C ARG A 847 30.52 36.10 40.93
N ARG A 848 29.34 35.99 40.31
CA ARG A 848 29.15 36.23 38.86
C ARG A 848 28.99 37.75 38.63
N PRO A 849 29.48 38.29 37.50
CA PRO A 849 29.49 39.75 37.25
C PRO A 849 28.06 40.32 37.14
N ALA A 850 27.88 41.57 37.58
CA ALA A 850 26.63 42.32 37.43
C ALA A 850 26.41 42.69 35.95
N LEU A 851 25.16 42.68 35.48
CA LEU A 851 24.79 43.08 34.12
C LEU A 851 25.12 44.56 33.88
N ALA A 852 25.60 44.90 32.68
CA ALA A 852 25.87 46.30 32.32
C ALA A 852 24.56 47.10 32.20
N SER A 853 24.58 48.40 32.49
CA SER A 853 23.38 49.27 32.44
C SER A 853 22.64 49.22 31.09
N ALA A 854 23.38 49.13 29.97
CA ALA A 854 22.80 48.98 28.63
C ALA A 854 22.08 47.63 28.44
N GLN A 855 22.57 46.54 29.04
CA GLN A 855 21.94 45.23 28.99
C GLN A 855 20.66 45.19 29.83
N VAL A 856 20.65 45.85 30.99
CA VAL A 856 19.43 45.99 31.83
C VAL A 856 18.36 46.76 31.08
N GLN A 857 18.72 47.86 30.41
CA GLN A 857 17.79 48.62 29.57
C GLN A 857 17.22 47.79 28.42
N GLN A 858 18.06 47.00 27.74
CA GLN A 858 17.61 46.14 26.64
C GLN A 858 16.62 45.06 27.12
N LEU A 859 16.93 44.37 28.22
CA LEU A 859 16.05 43.36 28.82
C LEU A 859 14.74 43.97 29.33
N ALA A 860 14.76 45.20 29.85
CA ALA A 860 13.57 45.91 30.29
C ALA A 860 12.65 46.30 29.12
N ILE A 861 13.22 46.74 28.00
CA ILE A 861 12.48 47.03 26.76
C ILE A 861 11.85 45.74 26.21
N GLU A 862 12.61 44.64 26.18
CA GLU A 862 12.12 43.35 25.74
C GLU A 862 10.97 42.83 26.62
N LEU A 863 11.13 42.90 27.94
CA LEU A 863 10.09 42.50 28.89
C LEU A 863 8.83 43.37 28.72
N ALA A 864 8.97 44.69 28.62
CA ALA A 864 7.83 45.59 28.44
C ALA A 864 7.03 45.24 27.17
N ARG A 865 7.73 44.88 26.08
CA ARG A 865 7.12 44.42 24.83
C ARG A 865 6.36 43.11 24.99
N LEU A 866 6.97 42.09 25.61
CA LEU A 866 6.29 40.80 25.85
C LEU A 866 5.12 40.95 26.82
N ASP A 867 5.25 41.81 27.84
CA ASP A 867 4.20 42.15 28.78
C ASP A 867 3.01 42.82 28.08
N GLN A 868 3.27 43.76 27.17
CA GLN A 868 2.23 44.42 26.39
C GLN A 868 1.47 43.44 25.47
N ALA A 869 2.20 42.59 24.74
CA ALA A 869 1.58 41.59 23.85
C ALA A 869 0.76 40.56 24.63
N TRP A 870 1.29 40.07 25.75
CA TRP A 870 0.57 39.15 26.63
C TRP A 870 -0.68 39.78 27.22
N ALA A 871 -0.57 41.01 27.75
CA ALA A 871 -1.68 41.73 28.33
C ALA A 871 -2.82 41.91 27.32
N ALA A 872 -2.50 42.29 26.08
CA ALA A 872 -3.48 42.42 25.01
C ALA A 872 -4.20 41.10 24.69
N ALA A 873 -3.47 39.99 24.59
CA ALA A 873 -4.06 38.67 24.33
C ALA A 873 -4.97 38.20 25.47
N THR A 874 -4.52 38.36 26.72
CA THR A 874 -5.33 38.01 27.90
C THR A 874 -6.55 38.90 28.09
N ALA A 875 -6.45 40.19 27.74
CA ALA A 875 -7.59 41.11 27.80
C ALA A 875 -8.66 40.72 26.79
N ALA A 876 -8.29 40.48 25.53
CA ALA A 876 -9.22 40.04 24.49
C ALA A 876 -9.84 38.66 24.81
N GLN A 877 -9.07 37.73 25.38
CA GLN A 877 -9.58 36.45 25.90
C GLN A 877 -10.61 36.67 27.02
N GLY A 878 -10.34 37.61 27.92
CA GLY A 878 -11.25 37.98 29.02
C GLY A 878 -12.55 38.61 28.51
N GLU A 879 -12.49 39.48 27.51
CA GLU A 879 -13.68 40.08 26.89
C GLU A 879 -14.59 39.02 26.24
N LEU A 880 -13.99 38.03 25.56
CA LEU A 880 -14.73 36.87 25.06
C LEU A 880 -15.38 36.06 26.18
N ALA A 881 -14.74 35.95 27.34
CA ALA A 881 -15.28 35.25 28.50
C ALA A 881 -16.49 36.00 29.08
N VAL A 882 -16.37 37.33 29.21
CA VAL A 882 -17.46 38.19 29.69
C VAL A 882 -18.66 38.12 28.74
N VAL A 883 -18.43 38.17 27.43
CA VAL A 883 -19.52 38.07 26.45
C VAL A 883 -20.17 36.68 26.43
N GLU A 884 -19.39 35.60 26.62
CA GLU A 884 -19.95 34.27 26.82
C GLU A 884 -20.82 34.22 28.08
N GLU A 885 -20.33 34.70 29.22
CA GLU A 885 -21.09 34.73 30.48
C GLU A 885 -22.39 35.53 30.33
N LEU A 886 -22.34 36.71 29.69
CA LEU A 886 -23.52 37.54 29.42
C LEU A 886 -24.48 36.88 28.44
N ALA A 887 -23.98 36.22 27.39
CA ALA A 887 -24.82 35.52 26.41
C ALA A 887 -25.49 34.29 27.01
N ILE A 888 -24.79 33.55 27.88
CA ILE A 888 -25.35 32.43 28.64
C ILE A 888 -26.39 32.94 29.64
N ALA A 889 -26.07 33.98 30.41
CA ALA A 889 -27.01 34.55 31.38
C ALA A 889 -28.29 35.07 30.71
N ALA A 890 -28.17 35.78 29.59
CA ALA A 890 -29.31 36.25 28.80
C ALA A 890 -30.09 35.08 28.16
N ALA A 891 -29.40 34.06 27.65
CA ALA A 891 -30.06 32.88 27.10
C ALA A 891 -30.85 32.10 28.16
N LEU A 892 -30.31 31.97 29.38
CA LEU A 892 -30.98 31.34 30.53
C LEU A 892 -32.14 32.20 31.06
N ALA A 893 -32.01 33.52 31.04
CA ALA A 893 -33.10 34.44 31.40
C ALA A 893 -34.22 34.53 30.35
N GLY A 894 -34.01 33.94 29.16
CA GLY A 894 -34.95 34.02 28.03
C GLY A 894 -34.90 35.34 27.26
N ASP A 895 -33.92 36.20 27.55
CA ASP A 895 -33.70 37.49 26.90
C ASP A 895 -33.07 37.33 25.49
N ASP A 896 -33.29 38.31 24.62
CA ASP A 896 -32.68 38.31 23.28
C ASP A 896 -31.15 38.50 23.37
N VAL A 897 -30.40 37.50 22.93
CA VAL A 897 -28.92 37.54 22.93
C VAL A 897 -28.35 38.21 21.68
N ALA A 898 -29.19 38.60 20.71
CA ALA A 898 -28.73 39.08 19.41
C ALA A 898 -27.76 40.27 19.53
N ALA A 899 -28.00 41.19 20.49
CA ALA A 899 -27.10 42.31 20.76
C ALA A 899 -25.74 41.84 21.29
N THR A 900 -25.72 40.96 22.29
CA THR A 900 -24.50 40.42 22.90
C THR A 900 -23.68 39.58 21.90
N VAL A 901 -24.37 38.79 21.08
CA VAL A 901 -23.74 37.89 20.10
C VAL A 901 -23.24 38.63 18.87
N ALA A 902 -23.83 39.77 18.53
CA ALA A 902 -23.35 40.63 17.45
C ALA A 902 -21.91 41.14 17.70
N GLU A 903 -21.47 41.20 18.96
CA GLU A 903 -20.11 41.63 19.33
C GLU A 903 -19.07 40.50 19.20
N VAL A 904 -19.48 39.22 19.27
CA VAL A 904 -18.56 38.06 19.28
C VAL A 904 -17.62 38.04 18.07
N PRO A 905 -18.06 38.28 16.81
CA PRO A 905 -17.14 38.31 15.67
C PRO A 905 -16.14 39.47 15.74
N ALA A 906 -16.45 40.58 16.40
CA ALA A 906 -15.49 41.66 16.61
C ALA A 906 -14.44 41.26 17.65
N LEU A 907 -14.88 40.72 18.79
CA LEU A 907 -14.00 40.25 19.86
C LEU A 907 -13.10 39.09 19.45
N ALA A 908 -13.62 38.14 18.65
CA ALA A 908 -12.83 37.05 18.10
C ALA A 908 -11.71 37.56 17.17
N ARG A 909 -12.00 38.61 16.38
CA ARG A 909 -10.99 39.27 15.54
C ARG A 909 -9.96 40.03 16.38
N ASP A 910 -10.40 40.72 17.44
CA ASP A 910 -9.48 41.39 18.36
C ASP A 910 -8.57 40.39 19.08
N PHE A 911 -9.11 39.23 19.48
CA PHE A 911 -8.31 38.14 20.02
C PHE A 911 -7.33 37.58 18.99
N ALA A 912 -7.77 37.27 17.77
CA ALA A 912 -6.88 36.79 16.71
C ALA A 912 -5.74 37.79 16.43
N ARG A 913 -6.04 39.10 16.41
CA ARG A 913 -5.04 40.16 16.27
C ARG A 913 -4.07 40.17 17.44
N ALA A 914 -4.55 40.08 18.68
CA ALA A 914 -3.70 40.07 19.86
C ALA A 914 -2.81 38.81 19.91
N MET A 915 -3.37 37.65 19.57
CA MET A 915 -2.63 36.37 19.48
C MET A 915 -1.58 36.39 18.39
N PHE A 916 -1.87 36.98 17.23
CA PHE A 916 -0.87 37.18 16.19
C PHE A 916 0.33 37.96 16.73
N TRP A 917 0.09 39.09 17.40
CA TRP A 917 1.17 39.91 17.96
C TRP A 917 1.93 39.22 19.09
N LEU A 918 1.26 38.35 19.84
CA LEU A 918 1.90 37.50 20.84
C LEU A 918 2.82 36.45 20.19
N ALA A 919 2.35 35.78 19.14
CA ALA A 919 3.06 34.74 18.40
C ALA A 919 4.42 35.22 17.87
N VAL A 920 4.47 36.47 17.44
CA VAL A 920 5.62 37.11 16.80
C VAL A 920 6.33 38.10 17.72
N ALA A 921 5.99 38.11 19.02
CA ALA A 921 6.48 39.10 19.98
C ALA A 921 7.99 39.03 20.20
N ARG A 922 8.58 37.84 19.98
CA ARG A 922 10.01 37.57 20.17
C ARG A 922 10.90 38.09 19.04
N ARG A 923 10.34 38.41 17.87
CA ARG A 923 11.13 38.84 16.70
C ARG A 923 11.75 40.22 16.91
N GLU A 924 13.02 40.37 16.55
CA GLU A 924 13.78 41.63 16.70
C GLU A 924 13.55 42.58 15.52
N ALA A 925 13.62 42.09 14.28
CA ALA A 925 13.38 42.89 13.07
C ALA A 925 11.89 42.95 12.73
N ARG A 926 11.23 44.09 13.01
CA ARG A 926 9.76 44.20 12.95
C ARG A 926 9.21 45.27 12.01
N ASP A 927 9.96 46.33 11.75
CA ASP A 927 9.39 47.56 11.17
C ASP A 927 9.82 47.83 9.72
N GLU A 928 10.84 47.14 9.24
CA GLU A 928 11.39 47.36 7.92
C GLU A 928 11.40 46.08 7.09
N ILE A 929 10.90 46.16 5.86
CA ILE A 929 10.89 45.03 4.94
C ILE A 929 11.03 45.49 3.50
N THR A 930 11.76 44.70 2.73
CA THR A 930 11.84 44.85 1.29
C THR A 930 11.31 43.59 0.62
N LEU A 931 10.35 43.77 -0.29
CA LEU A 931 9.67 42.71 -1.02
C LEU A 931 9.90 42.86 -2.52
N THR A 932 9.99 41.75 -3.23
CA THR A 932 9.73 41.72 -4.68
C THR A 932 8.37 41.11 -4.93
N LEU A 933 7.62 41.72 -5.85
CA LEU A 933 6.30 41.28 -6.29
C LEU A 933 6.35 41.01 -7.79
N SER A 934 5.93 39.81 -8.18
CA SER A 934 5.93 39.36 -9.57
C SER A 934 4.59 38.75 -9.95
N ALA A 935 3.94 39.32 -10.96
CA ALA A 935 2.70 38.81 -11.55
C ALA A 935 2.96 38.40 -13.01
N PRO A 936 3.45 37.15 -13.25
CA PRO A 936 4.00 36.75 -14.53
C PRO A 936 2.95 36.72 -15.65
N GLU A 937 1.74 36.25 -15.36
CA GLU A 937 0.69 36.08 -16.37
C GLU A 937 -0.10 37.37 -16.61
N HIS A 938 -0.54 38.04 -15.55
CA HIS A 938 -1.45 39.17 -15.65
C HIS A 938 -1.28 40.20 -14.51
N PRO A 939 -1.24 41.51 -14.80
CA PRO A 939 -1.05 42.58 -13.78
C PRO A 939 -2.18 42.68 -12.75
N ALA A 940 -3.33 42.05 -13.00
CA ALA A 940 -4.49 42.07 -12.11
C ALA A 940 -4.18 41.50 -10.71
N ALA A 941 -3.40 40.40 -10.62
CA ALA A 941 -3.03 39.84 -9.31
C ALA A 941 -2.15 40.80 -8.49
N LEU A 942 -1.22 41.50 -9.14
CA LEU A 942 -0.43 42.56 -8.51
C LEU A 942 -1.33 43.72 -8.07
N ALA A 943 -2.27 44.17 -8.91
CA ALA A 943 -3.19 45.25 -8.56
C ALA A 943 -4.09 44.89 -7.36
N SER A 944 -4.59 43.64 -7.30
CA SER A 944 -5.40 43.15 -6.19
C SER A 944 -4.64 43.11 -4.87
N TRP A 945 -3.45 42.52 -4.84
CA TRP A 945 -2.68 42.40 -3.59
C TRP A 945 -2.05 43.74 -3.18
N LEU A 946 -1.27 44.38 -4.07
CA LEU A 946 -0.54 45.60 -3.76
C LEU A 946 -1.52 46.76 -3.52
N GLY A 947 -2.64 46.83 -4.26
CA GLY A 947 -3.68 47.83 -4.01
C GLY A 947 -4.25 47.75 -2.60
N SER A 948 -4.49 46.53 -2.11
CA SER A 948 -4.94 46.29 -0.74
C SER A 948 -3.88 46.71 0.29
N VAL A 949 -2.61 46.39 0.06
CA VAL A 949 -1.50 46.78 0.94
C VAL A 949 -1.28 48.30 0.96
N LEU A 950 -1.39 49.00 -0.18
CA LEU A 950 -1.27 50.47 -0.24
C LEU A 950 -2.39 51.18 0.55
N ALA A 951 -3.60 50.63 0.55
CA ALA A 951 -4.71 51.13 1.35
C ALA A 951 -4.44 50.95 2.86
N THR A 952 -3.92 49.79 3.25
CA THR A 952 -3.54 49.50 4.64
C THR A 952 -2.37 50.35 5.11
N ALA A 953 -1.38 50.58 4.26
CA ALA A 953 -0.22 51.40 4.57
C ALA A 953 -0.60 52.82 4.99
N ALA A 954 -1.59 53.42 4.31
CA ALA A 954 -2.08 54.75 4.66
C ALA A 954 -2.68 54.82 6.07
N ARG A 955 -3.39 53.76 6.50
CA ARG A 955 -3.98 53.68 7.84
C ARG A 955 -2.96 53.41 8.93
N ARG A 956 -1.93 52.59 8.64
CA ARG A 956 -0.91 52.17 9.61
C ARG A 956 0.30 53.12 9.68
N GLY A 957 0.31 54.19 8.89
CA GLY A 957 1.45 55.10 8.80
C GLY A 957 2.70 54.45 8.18
N TRP A 958 2.53 53.43 7.33
CA TRP A 958 3.64 52.81 6.63
C TRP A 958 4.07 53.67 5.44
N THR A 959 5.37 53.94 5.37
CA THR A 959 5.98 54.58 4.21
C THR A 959 6.34 53.51 3.20
N ILE A 960 5.77 53.60 2.00
CA ILE A 960 6.02 52.67 0.90
C ILE A 960 6.76 53.39 -0.22
N THR A 961 7.91 52.84 -0.61
CA THR A 961 8.67 53.27 -1.78
C THR A 961 8.73 52.11 -2.78
N GLY A 962 8.31 52.34 -4.02
CA GLY A 962 8.33 51.33 -5.06
C GLY A 962 9.37 51.63 -6.13
N HIS A 963 9.93 50.57 -6.71
CA HIS A 963 10.90 50.63 -7.79
C HIS A 963 10.41 49.71 -8.91
N GLY A 964 9.86 50.30 -9.98
CA GLY A 964 9.33 49.53 -11.11
C GLY A 964 10.45 48.88 -11.91
N HIS A 965 10.25 47.62 -12.33
CA HIS A 965 11.18 46.96 -13.23
C HIS A 965 11.23 47.68 -14.59
N ASN A 966 12.43 48.03 -15.07
CA ASN A 966 12.66 48.81 -16.30
C ASN A 966 12.07 50.24 -16.32
N ASP A 967 11.69 50.82 -15.16
CA ASP A 967 11.35 52.25 -15.06
C ASP A 967 12.63 53.10 -15.06
N ARG A 968 12.85 53.91 -16.09
CA ARG A 968 14.10 54.69 -16.26
C ARG A 968 13.88 56.18 -15.97
N ALA A 969 14.84 56.80 -15.31
CA ALA A 969 14.91 58.25 -15.14
C ALA A 969 16.36 58.75 -15.35
N PRO A 970 16.55 59.98 -15.87
CA PRO A 970 17.89 60.50 -16.19
C PRO A 970 18.86 60.57 -15.01
N SER A 971 18.35 60.70 -13.78
CA SER A 971 19.13 60.84 -12.54
C SER A 971 19.33 59.52 -11.78
N TRP A 972 18.96 58.37 -12.36
CA TRP A 972 19.06 57.06 -11.72
C TRP A 972 20.17 56.21 -12.38
N PRO A 973 21.00 55.48 -11.61
CA PRO A 973 22.08 54.68 -12.16
C PRO A 973 21.59 53.68 -13.21
N VAL A 974 22.15 53.72 -14.42
CA VAL A 974 21.76 52.88 -15.57
C VAL A 974 21.98 51.38 -15.29
N GLU A 975 22.87 51.08 -14.36
CA GLU A 975 23.30 49.72 -13.99
C GLU A 975 22.30 49.03 -13.04
N ARG A 976 21.32 49.77 -12.48
CA ARG A 976 20.28 49.22 -11.61
C ARG A 976 19.07 48.78 -12.44
N VAL A 977 18.68 47.50 -12.28
CA VAL A 977 17.52 46.89 -12.97
C VAL A 977 16.18 47.43 -12.44
N TRP A 978 16.14 47.84 -11.17
CA TRP A 978 14.98 48.45 -10.53
C TRP A 978 15.05 49.99 -10.67
N GLY A 979 13.94 50.61 -11.06
CA GLY A 979 13.86 52.04 -11.35
C GLY A 979 14.02 52.98 -10.15
N PRO A 980 13.91 54.30 -10.36
CA PRO A 980 14.04 55.29 -9.29
C PRO A 980 12.97 55.11 -8.20
N PRO A 981 13.20 55.60 -6.97
CA PRO A 981 12.22 55.53 -5.90
C PRO A 981 10.96 56.30 -6.30
N ARG A 982 9.83 55.60 -6.28
CA ARG A 982 8.50 56.14 -6.54
C ARG A 982 7.68 56.13 -5.26
N ASP A 983 6.90 57.18 -5.08
CA ASP A 983 6.01 57.31 -3.93
C ASP A 983 4.73 56.47 -4.09
N ARG A 984 3.94 56.43 -3.01
CA ARG A 984 2.67 55.72 -2.96
C ARG A 984 1.65 56.21 -4.00
N ALA A 985 1.65 57.51 -4.33
CA ALA A 985 0.71 58.08 -5.29
C ALA A 985 1.00 57.59 -6.71
N TRP A 986 2.28 57.55 -7.08
CA TRP A 986 2.73 56.95 -8.33
C TRP A 986 2.35 55.47 -8.41
N LEU A 987 2.57 54.72 -7.32
CA LEU A 987 2.22 53.30 -7.26
C LEU A 987 0.74 53.09 -7.54
N ALA A 988 -0.14 53.78 -6.79
CA ALA A 988 -1.59 53.70 -6.96
C ALA A 988 -2.05 54.00 -8.40
N GLY A 989 -1.39 54.93 -9.10
CA GLY A 989 -1.70 55.24 -10.50
C GLY A 989 -1.22 54.19 -11.52
N LYS A 990 -0.24 53.35 -11.17
CA LYS A 990 0.32 52.32 -12.07
C LYS A 990 -0.24 50.92 -11.85
N ILE A 991 -0.72 50.62 -10.65
CA ILE A 991 -1.31 49.32 -10.29
C ILE A 991 -2.79 49.21 -10.71
N THR A 992 -3.06 49.26 -12.01
CA THR A 992 -4.42 49.05 -12.55
C THR A 992 -4.56 47.66 -13.18
N PRO A 993 -5.76 47.06 -13.22
CA PRO A 993 -5.97 45.75 -13.85
C PRO A 993 -5.56 45.68 -15.34
N GLY A 994 -5.49 46.83 -16.03
CA GLY A 994 -4.98 46.97 -17.40
C GLY A 994 -3.58 47.60 -17.50
N GLY A 995 -2.89 47.81 -16.37
CA GLY A 995 -1.58 48.46 -16.31
C GLY A 995 -0.43 47.55 -16.77
N GLY A 996 0.67 48.12 -17.29
CA GLY A 996 1.81 47.35 -17.80
C GLY A 996 2.81 46.85 -16.74
N LEU A 997 2.61 47.18 -15.46
CA LEU A 997 3.56 46.85 -14.38
C LEU A 997 3.35 45.41 -13.90
N ARG A 998 4.33 44.54 -14.12
CA ARG A 998 4.28 43.12 -13.71
C ARG A 998 5.26 42.75 -12.60
N ASN A 999 6.39 43.45 -12.54
CA ASN A 999 7.45 43.23 -11.56
C ASN A 999 7.77 44.54 -10.85
N ILE A 1000 7.79 44.51 -9.52
CA ILE A 1000 8.10 45.67 -8.70
C ILE A 1000 8.85 45.27 -7.42
N LEU A 1001 9.86 46.05 -7.07
CA LEU A 1001 10.52 46.00 -5.76
C LEU A 1001 9.87 47.05 -4.84
N VAL A 1002 9.41 46.65 -3.67
CA VAL A 1002 8.69 47.51 -2.72
C VAL A 1002 9.42 47.51 -1.39
N ARG A 1003 9.78 48.70 -0.92
CA ARG A 1003 10.42 48.94 0.38
C ARG A 1003 9.39 49.58 1.31
N ILE A 1004 9.20 48.98 2.47
CA ILE A 1004 8.15 49.37 3.41
C ILE A 1004 8.77 49.59 4.78
N ARG A 1005 8.56 50.79 5.33
CA ARG A 1005 9.01 51.18 6.66
C ARG A 1005 7.81 51.63 7.49
N GLY A 1006 7.65 51.03 8.67
CA GLY A 1006 6.67 51.45 9.66
C GLY A 1006 6.37 50.35 10.68
N PRO A 1007 5.67 50.69 11.77
CA PRO A 1007 5.48 49.77 12.90
C PRO A 1007 4.90 48.42 12.45
N GLY A 1008 5.63 47.35 12.73
CA GLY A 1008 5.20 45.97 12.51
C GLY A 1008 5.11 45.51 11.05
N ALA A 1009 5.57 46.33 10.08
CA ALA A 1009 5.45 46.02 8.66
C ALA A 1009 6.15 44.72 8.27
N ALA A 1010 7.33 44.44 8.83
CA ALA A 1010 8.11 43.24 8.51
C ALA A 1010 7.47 41.97 9.05
N VAL A 1011 6.84 42.06 10.22
CA VAL A 1011 6.11 40.95 10.85
C VAL A 1011 4.86 40.59 10.05
N VAL A 1012 4.09 41.59 9.66
CA VAL A 1012 2.81 41.34 8.96
C VAL A 1012 3.06 40.89 7.52
N LEU A 1013 3.89 41.61 6.78
CA LEU A 1013 4.11 41.36 5.35
C LEU A 1013 5.16 40.27 5.08
N GLY A 1014 5.97 39.91 6.07
CA GLY A 1014 6.93 38.82 5.92
C GLY A 1014 6.26 37.46 5.79
N LEU A 1015 5.13 37.24 6.48
CA LEU A 1015 4.33 36.02 6.35
C LEU A 1015 3.63 35.93 5.01
N GLU A 1016 3.44 37.05 4.32
CA GLU A 1016 2.90 37.11 2.95
C GLU A 1016 3.90 36.59 1.91
N ALA A 1017 5.08 36.09 2.30
CA ALA A 1017 5.96 35.36 1.38
C ALA A 1017 5.24 34.12 0.82
N GLY A 1018 5.36 33.89 -0.49
CA GLY A 1018 4.80 32.71 -1.15
C GLY A 1018 4.10 33.00 -2.49
N VAL A 1019 3.37 31.98 -2.95
CA VAL A 1019 2.53 32.07 -4.16
C VAL A 1019 1.08 32.33 -3.76
N HIS A 1020 0.53 33.41 -4.31
CA HIS A 1020 -0.86 33.84 -4.17
C HIS A 1020 -1.60 33.54 -5.48
N ARG A 1021 -2.68 32.76 -5.40
CA ARG A 1021 -3.51 32.39 -6.57
C ARG A 1021 -4.82 33.15 -6.54
N PHE A 1022 -5.03 34.09 -7.45
CA PHE A 1022 -6.25 34.90 -7.54
C PHE A 1022 -7.20 34.37 -8.62
N HIS A 1023 -8.40 34.01 -8.23
CA HIS A 1023 -9.48 33.56 -9.12
C HIS A 1023 -10.43 34.72 -9.46
N GLY A 1024 -11.01 34.73 -10.67
CA GLY A 1024 -12.02 35.71 -11.08
C GLY A 1024 -11.54 37.16 -11.29
N VAL A 1025 -10.23 37.45 -11.15
CA VAL A 1025 -9.68 38.82 -11.31
C VAL A 1025 -9.28 39.16 -12.75
N ALA A 1026 -9.13 38.18 -13.63
CA ALA A 1026 -8.84 38.36 -15.05
C ALA A 1026 -9.37 37.18 -15.88
N LYS A 1027 -9.22 37.24 -17.22
CA LYS A 1027 -9.58 36.12 -18.11
C LYS A 1027 -8.69 34.88 -17.94
N ILE A 1028 -7.45 35.08 -17.48
CA ILE A 1028 -6.54 34.00 -17.11
C ILE A 1028 -6.84 33.66 -15.66
N ASP A 1029 -7.22 32.42 -15.37
CA ASP A 1029 -7.69 32.01 -14.05
C ASP A 1029 -7.13 30.62 -13.70
N PRO A 1030 -6.36 30.46 -12.59
CA PRO A 1030 -5.95 31.51 -11.65
C PRO A 1030 -4.83 32.42 -12.19
N CYS A 1031 -4.86 33.69 -11.78
CA CYS A 1031 -3.71 34.59 -11.90
C CYS A 1031 -2.77 34.41 -10.71
N HIS A 1032 -1.47 34.33 -10.94
CA HIS A 1032 -0.50 34.17 -9.86
C HIS A 1032 0.15 35.51 -9.49
N LEU A 1033 0.42 35.68 -8.20
CA LEU A 1033 1.33 36.69 -7.67
C LEU A 1033 2.34 35.98 -6.76
N VAL A 1034 3.62 36.19 -7.04
CA VAL A 1034 4.71 35.72 -6.20
C VAL A 1034 5.20 36.88 -5.35
N VAL A 1035 5.18 36.70 -4.04
CA VAL A 1035 5.70 37.65 -3.05
C VAL A 1035 6.95 37.04 -2.43
N ARG A 1036 8.06 37.76 -2.52
CA ARG A 1036 9.35 37.30 -1.96
C ARG A 1036 9.94 38.36 -1.06
N VAL A 1037 10.35 37.96 0.15
CA VAL A 1037 11.05 38.83 1.09
C VAL A 1037 12.53 38.87 0.74
N MET A 1038 13.03 40.04 0.39
CA MET A 1038 14.44 40.24 0.05
C MET A 1038 15.28 40.46 1.30
N ALA A 1039 14.81 41.34 2.18
CA ALA A 1039 15.48 41.72 3.42
C ALA A 1039 14.46 42.23 4.45
N LEU A 1040 14.79 42.10 5.73
CA LEU A 1040 14.11 42.77 6.85
C LEU A 1040 14.75 44.15 7.13
N SER A 1041 15.11 44.86 6.06
CA SER A 1041 15.70 46.20 6.05
C SER A 1041 15.18 46.92 4.81
N THR A 1042 15.03 48.24 4.91
CA THR A 1042 14.80 49.08 3.74
C THR A 1042 16.10 49.68 3.21
N GLU A 1043 17.20 49.70 3.94
CA GLU A 1043 18.46 50.31 3.51
C GLU A 1043 19.40 49.25 2.91
N PHE A 1044 19.99 49.60 1.76
CA PHE A 1044 20.87 48.72 1.00
C PHE A 1044 22.15 49.44 0.58
N THR A 1045 23.28 48.75 0.70
CA THR A 1045 24.57 49.17 0.13
C THR A 1045 24.55 49.06 -1.39
N ASP A 1046 25.49 49.71 -2.09
CA ASP A 1046 25.61 49.60 -3.55
C ASP A 1046 25.87 48.16 -4.03
N GLU A 1047 26.48 47.33 -3.20
CA GLU A 1047 26.69 45.91 -3.46
C GLU A 1047 25.39 45.11 -3.38
N GLN A 1048 24.60 45.32 -2.32
CA GLN A 1048 23.27 44.71 -2.18
C GLN A 1048 22.32 45.16 -3.31
N TRP A 1049 22.43 46.40 -3.78
CA TRP A 1049 21.70 46.86 -4.97
C TRP A 1049 22.07 46.10 -6.25
N ARG A 1050 23.32 45.61 -6.38
CA ARG A 1050 23.75 44.75 -7.50
C ARG A 1050 23.24 43.32 -7.35
N GLU A 1051 23.23 42.77 -6.14
CA GLU A 1051 22.66 41.44 -5.86
C GLU A 1051 21.14 41.39 -6.09
N LEU A 1052 20.42 42.46 -5.75
CA LEU A 1052 18.99 42.59 -6.04
C LEU A 1052 18.68 42.57 -7.56
N ALA A 1053 19.67 42.83 -8.42
CA ALA A 1053 19.52 42.77 -9.86
C ALA A 1053 19.68 41.35 -10.45
N THR A 1054 20.39 40.45 -9.76
CA THR A 1054 20.61 39.05 -10.18
C THR A 1054 19.53 38.10 -9.67
N LEU A 1055 18.84 38.48 -8.58
CA LEU A 1055 17.72 37.73 -8.00
C LEU A 1055 16.45 37.93 -8.84
N ALA A 1056 16.36 37.22 -9.98
CA ALA A 1056 15.13 37.13 -10.76
C ALA A 1056 13.98 36.55 -9.92
N ALA A 1057 12.73 36.89 -10.27
CA ALA A 1057 11.55 36.31 -9.63
C ALA A 1057 11.53 34.79 -9.89
N PRO A 1058 11.60 33.93 -8.85
CA PRO A 1058 11.57 32.49 -9.04
C PRO A 1058 10.18 32.04 -9.50
N ALA A 1059 10.13 30.97 -10.29
CA ALA A 1059 8.88 30.35 -10.75
C ALA A 1059 8.20 29.48 -9.68
N THR A 1060 8.82 29.31 -8.50
CA THR A 1060 8.42 28.39 -7.43
C THR A 1060 8.33 29.10 -6.08
N SER A 1061 7.49 28.54 -5.18
CA SER A 1061 7.26 29.08 -3.83
C SER A 1061 8.54 28.95 -2.98
N PRO A 1062 8.95 29.99 -2.23
CA PRO A 1062 10.10 29.89 -1.32
C PRO A 1062 9.95 28.75 -0.32
N ARG A 1063 11.05 28.08 0.03
CA ARG A 1063 11.06 27.02 1.04
C ARG A 1063 10.56 27.59 2.38
N GLY A 1064 9.54 26.96 2.97
CA GLY A 1064 8.88 27.42 4.21
C GLY A 1064 7.67 28.34 4.01
N ALA A 1065 7.43 28.86 2.80
CA ALA A 1065 6.27 29.70 2.51
C ALA A 1065 4.97 28.89 2.47
N VAL A 1066 3.86 29.51 2.91
CA VAL A 1066 2.53 28.91 2.89
C VAL A 1066 1.72 29.52 1.75
N ASP A 1067 1.39 28.67 0.78
CA ASP A 1067 0.57 29.04 -0.37
C ASP A 1067 -0.84 29.51 0.02
N ARG A 1068 -1.35 30.48 -0.76
CA ARG A 1068 -2.66 31.09 -0.55
C ARG A 1068 -3.49 31.10 -1.82
N VAL A 1069 -4.80 30.92 -1.68
CA VAL A 1069 -5.75 30.95 -2.78
C VAL A 1069 -6.85 31.96 -2.45
N TYR A 1070 -7.18 32.82 -3.41
CA TYR A 1070 -8.11 33.93 -3.29
C TYR A 1070 -9.27 33.71 -4.25
N ARG A 1071 -10.43 33.32 -3.72
CA ARG A 1071 -11.69 33.15 -4.47
C ARG A 1071 -12.70 34.19 -4.03
N GLU A 1072 -13.84 33.77 -3.47
CA GLU A 1072 -14.74 34.64 -2.71
C GLU A 1072 -14.17 34.91 -1.30
N GLN A 1073 -13.48 33.92 -0.74
CA GLN A 1073 -12.77 33.96 0.54
C GLN A 1073 -11.29 33.61 0.37
N VAL A 1074 -10.47 33.98 1.35
CA VAL A 1074 -9.04 33.62 1.41
C VAL A 1074 -8.89 32.20 1.95
N GLU A 1075 -8.17 31.34 1.24
CA GLU A 1075 -7.78 30.01 1.69
C GLU A 1075 -6.28 29.98 1.99
N VAL A 1076 -5.90 29.44 3.16
CA VAL A 1076 -4.51 29.27 3.60
C VAL A 1076 -4.24 27.79 3.76
N ALA A 1077 -3.23 27.26 3.06
CA ALA A 1077 -2.88 25.84 3.11
C ALA A 1077 -4.06 24.86 2.84
N GLY A 1078 -5.05 25.29 2.05
CA GLY A 1078 -6.25 24.50 1.72
C GLY A 1078 -7.39 24.62 2.74
N ALA A 1079 -7.23 25.38 3.82
CA ALA A 1079 -8.29 25.70 4.77
C ALA A 1079 -8.91 27.07 4.44
N PRO A 1080 -10.24 27.17 4.25
CA PRO A 1080 -10.90 28.45 4.02
C PRO A 1080 -10.92 29.30 5.30
N LEU A 1081 -10.64 30.59 5.16
CA LEU A 1081 -10.80 31.61 6.20
C LEU A 1081 -12.03 32.45 5.88
N GLU A 1082 -12.79 32.86 6.90
CA GLU A 1082 -13.91 33.79 6.75
C GLU A 1082 -13.43 35.25 6.52
N VAL A 1083 -12.49 35.43 5.60
CA VAL A 1083 -11.91 36.71 5.18
C VAL A 1083 -12.26 36.93 3.71
N PRO A 1084 -13.15 37.89 3.40
CA PRO A 1084 -13.41 38.28 2.01
C PRO A 1084 -12.14 38.80 1.34
N VAL A 1085 -11.94 38.49 0.06
CA VAL A 1085 -10.74 38.94 -0.67
C VAL A 1085 -10.60 40.47 -0.70
N ALA A 1086 -11.72 41.20 -0.69
CA ALA A 1086 -11.73 42.67 -0.62
C ALA A 1086 -11.14 43.21 0.69
N GLU A 1087 -11.23 42.46 1.79
CA GLU A 1087 -10.76 42.84 3.12
C GLU A 1087 -9.33 42.33 3.42
N HIS A 1088 -8.66 41.72 2.44
CA HIS A 1088 -7.33 41.14 2.58
C HIS A 1088 -6.35 42.02 3.38
N GLY A 1089 -6.17 43.28 2.97
CA GLY A 1089 -5.24 44.21 3.60
C GLY A 1089 -5.66 44.65 5.00
N GLU A 1090 -6.96 44.59 5.33
CA GLU A 1090 -7.47 44.93 6.66
C GLU A 1090 -7.27 43.80 7.66
N ARG A 1091 -7.27 42.56 7.17
CA ARG A 1091 -7.28 41.33 7.97
C ARG A 1091 -5.98 40.55 7.85
N LEU A 1092 -4.86 41.24 7.64
CA LEU A 1092 -3.53 40.63 7.47
C LEU A 1092 -3.07 39.87 8.71
N GLU A 1093 -3.38 40.31 9.93
CA GLU A 1093 -3.02 39.60 11.16
C GLU A 1093 -3.78 38.27 11.30
N GLU A 1094 -5.04 38.22 10.87
CA GLU A 1094 -5.84 37.00 10.91
C GLU A 1094 -5.33 35.96 9.90
N ILE A 1095 -5.03 36.43 8.68
CA ILE A 1095 -4.37 35.60 7.65
C ILE A 1095 -3.00 35.14 8.16
N GLY A 1096 -2.22 36.03 8.78
CA GLY A 1096 -0.92 35.73 9.35
C GLY A 1096 -0.98 34.71 10.48
N LEU A 1097 -1.97 34.79 11.36
CA LEU A 1097 -2.16 33.80 12.43
C LEU A 1097 -2.51 32.42 11.85
N ALA A 1098 -3.34 32.37 10.80
CA ALA A 1098 -3.64 31.13 10.10
C ALA A 1098 -2.42 30.52 9.41
N VAL A 1099 -1.54 31.36 8.84
CA VAL A 1099 -0.27 30.94 8.24
C VAL A 1099 0.67 30.36 9.31
N ILE A 1100 0.76 31.01 10.48
CA ILE A 1100 1.51 30.50 11.62
C ILE A 1100 0.95 29.14 12.07
N ALA A 1101 -0.37 29.00 12.17
CA ALA A 1101 -1.02 27.74 12.51
C ALA A 1101 -0.65 26.62 11.52
N ALA A 1102 -0.76 26.90 10.22
CA ALA A 1102 -0.45 25.96 9.16
C ALA A 1102 1.04 25.58 9.12
N GLY A 1103 1.92 26.54 9.40
CA GLY A 1103 3.36 26.33 9.52
C GLY A 1103 3.74 25.41 10.69
N LEU A 1104 3.22 25.71 11.88
CA LEU A 1104 3.43 24.90 13.08
C LEU A 1104 2.90 23.47 12.89
N ALA A 1105 1.75 23.29 12.24
CA ALA A 1105 1.21 21.98 11.91
C ALA A 1105 2.10 21.16 10.95
N ARG A 1106 2.97 21.84 10.18
CA ARG A 1106 3.99 21.24 9.31
C ARG A 1106 5.34 21.05 10.01
N GLY A 1107 5.43 21.37 11.30
CA GLY A 1107 6.65 21.28 12.10
C GLY A 1107 7.62 22.45 11.91
N LEU A 1108 7.20 23.54 11.27
CA LEU A 1108 8.02 24.75 11.10
C LEU A 1108 7.93 25.63 12.35
N THR A 1109 9.04 26.25 12.73
CA THR A 1109 9.09 27.31 13.72
C THR A 1109 8.53 28.63 13.15
N VAL A 1110 8.13 29.56 14.01
CA VAL A 1110 7.65 30.88 13.57
C VAL A 1110 8.70 31.62 12.75
N ASP A 1111 10.00 31.42 13.03
CA ASP A 1111 11.07 32.11 12.32
C ASP A 1111 11.31 31.56 10.90
N GLU A 1112 11.13 30.26 10.71
CA GLU A 1112 11.22 29.61 9.39
C GLU A 1112 10.11 30.03 8.42
N LEU A 1113 9.04 30.66 8.92
CA LEU A 1113 7.95 31.22 8.09
C LEU A 1113 8.29 32.57 7.46
N TYR A 1114 9.47 33.13 7.74
CA TYR A 1114 9.94 34.41 7.18
C TYR A 1114 11.21 34.21 6.32
N PRO A 1115 11.14 33.48 5.20
CA PRO A 1115 12.30 33.22 4.36
C PRO A 1115 12.83 34.52 3.72
N THR A 1116 14.09 34.88 3.98
CA THR A 1116 14.73 36.05 3.34
C THR A 1116 15.66 35.62 2.21
N ALA A 1117 15.55 36.25 1.04
CA ALA A 1117 16.33 35.89 -0.15
C ALA A 1117 17.83 36.15 0.02
N LEU A 1118 18.22 37.24 0.70
CA LEU A 1118 19.63 37.55 0.97
C LEU A 1118 20.23 36.66 2.07
N GLY A 1119 19.41 36.13 3.00
CA GLY A 1119 19.85 35.15 3.99
C GLY A 1119 20.00 33.73 3.42
N GLN A 1120 19.16 33.35 2.44
CA GLN A 1120 19.24 32.06 1.75
C GLN A 1120 20.41 31.98 0.75
N ALA A 1121 20.71 33.08 0.04
CA ALA A 1121 21.86 33.14 -0.86
C ALA A 1121 23.20 32.95 -0.12
N ALA A 1122 23.30 33.38 1.15
CA ALA A 1122 24.48 33.16 1.98
C ALA A 1122 24.61 31.71 2.51
N ALA A 1123 23.50 30.97 2.59
CA ALA A 1123 23.47 29.57 3.04
C ALA A 1123 23.69 28.56 1.90
N ASP A 1124 23.34 28.92 0.66
CA ASP A 1124 23.54 28.06 -0.52
C ASP A 1124 24.99 28.12 -1.08
N ASP A 1125 25.82 29.08 -0.65
CA ASP A 1125 27.18 29.31 -1.18
C ASP A 1125 28.34 28.91 -0.23
N GLY A 1126 28.10 28.20 0.90
CA GLY A 1126 29.21 27.83 1.79
C GLY A 1126 28.93 26.76 2.84
N ASP A 1127 29.59 25.61 2.65
CA ASP A 1127 30.30 24.73 3.61
C ASP A 1127 29.76 24.53 5.04
N ASP A 1128 29.79 23.26 5.48
CA ASP A 1128 29.52 22.81 6.84
C ASP A 1128 30.38 23.58 7.86
N GLY A 1129 29.83 24.62 8.47
CA GLY A 1129 30.52 25.44 9.45
C GLY A 1129 29.57 26.02 10.49
N GLU A 1130 29.65 25.46 11.70
CA GLU A 1130 29.04 25.96 12.94
C GLU A 1130 28.79 27.47 12.97
N VAL A 1131 27.52 27.89 13.09
CA VAL A 1131 27.17 29.08 13.87
C VAL A 1131 25.80 28.88 14.54
N ALA A 1132 25.84 28.61 15.84
CA ALA A 1132 24.86 29.03 16.85
C ALA A 1132 25.58 30.08 17.74
N PRO A 1133 24.91 31.05 18.40
CA PRO A 1133 23.59 30.92 19.04
C PRO A 1133 22.52 31.95 18.64
#